data_AF-A0A543EEW5-F1
#
_entry.id   AF-A0A543EEW5-F1
#
_cell.length_a   1.000
_cell.length_b   1.000
_cell.length_c   1.000
_cell.angle_alpha   90.00
_cell.angle_beta   90.00
_cell.angle_gamma   90.00
#
_symmetry.space_group_name_H-M   'P 1'
#
loop_
_entity.id
_entity.type
_entity.pdbx_description
1 polymer ?
#
loop_
_entity_poly.entity_id
_entity_poly.type
_entity_poly.pdbx_seq_one_letter_code
_entity_poly.pdbx_strand_id
1 'polypeptide(L)'
;MSTTHRPRVRRFLAAALSTALAATGAVAVTALPAVAAYPDSVNPFAIAGGFTVYAREDALLQNQETEGSIAVGGTATVQGSSGQYTIIHVSAGTGAYDLPSVDGDPTRFLVGQYSTDSTGILAITSAGTADPALFGDLKMVQRDGPWQPFARADWIRLNQNPSNPDQTPLIDATHQQYPASAAPPAGATGGGSIYTANTSSTAVADYVEAGRQASWDEASACFADIADPTGGIGYEVGVAEHVGDRIVLGPLSADQPNVLDYSLLAGATLIQFSAGSPTPGVTNPLVIRVPAGTTTVTGARIDPQGQYSPYVVWDLSQLTGDVEVTAGQTRMDGSIYAPDASVTVTAAPLDGQVIAQNVTIRGGEVHSFLFSSEIPCNAVNGTFTVRKQLSGIEESELPEGTTFTVNYRAVDPEGEVSVGTLEVPADGSPVAVGEQFPIGTVVTFEEIEPESVPGWEWGDATITPNPLTVGGGTADIVVSNAATPLTGTFSVRKSIDFLGDDPVDVPADAFVPVRWTAWDGTTQIDEGTLNVPLDGAVVDVGRQFPSGTRIVLTEDLSGVTPPDGYEWSGVGWNPGRTFVIGDDGTVAVELTNAVTPIDVPRTITIVKAATGDAADPAYGYAVSYNTDPPGTRTTVDLPVGDPQSIDDVEADTDTLELAELLPTLNGDPVDPAAWELPVIDVTVDGVTTTYRPENFEGAGPLESAIVDIPLPETGDISIEVANALREGTFTLSKAFEGVSPDDVPPGLEFTVAWTATLPTGEVRTGTLRLPGGGAPVGPVDESGQPMLFPYGTVITYTELTAPAVRSLTWLGARFSLAQLVIGQDDQAVVHATLTNDVSVLRGTFLVQKDFAGIDPDELLTDSFTIDYVAREPDLTATAGRFSLPADGTPAGPIDTSGNTITFPVGTTVQLIEEPPDASALPPGYTWSGTTWNPGSSVEIGLGETPVLELTNSVVALTRMAVTKVVDGDGAASVPEGTTFPVDWWIDGAPQTRVELEPNVTLYSPYFPVSTIIEAQEVAPAPIDGVNWGTPTWTVGGQTLVPDTRGRVTLPMSETSTPVTAEVTLTNVADAPRPPTPLPATGGGAVSPLVPLGALTAIALGAFLTVRRSRRVHRM
;
A
#
# COMPACT_ATOMS: atom_id res chain seq x y z
N MET A 1 30.73 7.67 -59.26
CA MET A 1 30.81 8.93 -58.48
C MET A 1 29.59 8.96 -57.57
N SER A 2 29.67 8.25 -56.45
CA SER A 2 29.77 8.80 -55.08
C SER A 2 28.38 8.78 -54.41
N THR A 3 27.88 7.61 -54.00
CA THR A 3 27.94 7.01 -52.64
C THR A 3 27.17 7.87 -51.61
N THR A 4 26.11 7.41 -50.93
CA THR A 4 26.00 6.15 -50.16
C THR A 4 24.53 5.71 -49.97
N HIS A 5 24.26 4.44 -50.26
CA HIS A 5 23.10 3.68 -49.78
C HIS A 5 23.28 3.30 -48.30
N ARG A 6 22.21 3.34 -47.50
CA ARG A 6 22.05 2.52 -46.28
C ARG A 6 20.69 1.80 -46.35
N PRO A 7 20.63 0.47 -46.19
CA PRO A 7 19.40 -0.30 -46.22
C PRO A 7 18.80 -0.54 -44.83
N ARG A 8 17.50 -0.87 -44.83
CA ARG A 8 16.69 -1.39 -43.72
C ARG A 8 17.23 -2.73 -43.22
N VAL A 9 17.48 -2.88 -41.91
CA VAL A 9 17.23 -4.10 -41.09
C VAL A 9 17.23 -3.68 -39.60
N ARG A 10 16.09 -3.80 -38.91
CA ARG A 10 16.01 -3.86 -37.43
C ARG A 10 14.94 -4.90 -37.06
N ARG A 11 15.38 -6.13 -36.83
CA ARG A 11 14.74 -7.19 -36.05
C ARG A 11 15.87 -8.04 -35.47
N PHE A 12 15.65 -8.51 -34.24
CA PHE A 12 16.51 -9.37 -33.40
C PHE A 12 17.66 -8.70 -32.64
N LEU A 13 17.38 -8.37 -31.37
CA LEU A 13 18.31 -8.56 -30.24
C LEU A 13 17.53 -8.46 -28.92
N ALA A 14 16.89 -9.58 -28.57
CA ALA A 14 16.61 -9.98 -27.19
C ALA A 14 17.26 -11.37 -27.03
N ALA A 15 17.84 -11.65 -25.87
CA ALA A 15 18.65 -12.82 -25.52
C ALA A 15 20.12 -12.80 -26.01
N ALA A 16 21.00 -12.20 -25.21
CA ALA A 16 22.36 -12.68 -24.91
C ALA A 16 23.11 -11.63 -24.07
N LEU A 17 22.87 -11.59 -22.76
CA LEU A 17 23.75 -10.91 -21.81
C LEU A 17 23.68 -11.56 -20.42
N SER A 18 23.95 -12.86 -20.39
CA SER A 18 24.16 -13.62 -19.16
C SER A 18 25.05 -14.80 -19.50
N THR A 19 26.37 -14.54 -19.61
CA THR A 19 27.51 -15.50 -19.50
C THR A 19 28.79 -14.88 -20.08
N ALA A 20 29.46 -14.02 -19.31
CA ALA A 20 30.92 -13.80 -19.40
C ALA A 20 31.37 -12.73 -18.39
N LEU A 21 31.37 -13.05 -17.10
CA LEU A 21 32.25 -12.37 -16.14
C LEU A 21 32.61 -13.29 -14.95
N ALA A 22 32.96 -14.54 -15.26
CA ALA A 22 33.71 -15.38 -14.33
C ALA A 22 35.18 -15.39 -14.80
N ALA A 23 36.08 -15.00 -13.91
CA ALA A 23 37.55 -15.00 -14.06
C ALA A 23 38.22 -13.83 -14.80
N THR A 24 38.13 -12.61 -14.25
CA THR A 24 39.30 -11.70 -14.17
C THR A 24 39.18 -10.80 -12.94
N GLY A 25 40.31 -10.60 -12.26
CA GLY A 25 40.41 -10.04 -10.92
C GLY A 25 39.68 -8.73 -10.65
N ALA A 26 39.19 -8.65 -9.41
CA ALA A 26 38.47 -7.53 -8.82
C ALA A 26 39.19 -6.18 -9.02
N VAL A 27 38.58 -5.32 -9.82
CA VAL A 27 38.60 -3.88 -9.55
C VAL A 27 37.26 -3.62 -8.86
N ALA A 28 37.31 -3.28 -7.57
CA ALA A 28 36.13 -2.86 -6.83
C ALA A 28 35.61 -1.55 -7.46
N VAL A 29 34.67 -1.69 -8.39
CA VAL A 29 33.79 -0.60 -8.77
C VAL A 29 32.75 -0.56 -7.67
N THR A 30 32.85 0.42 -6.77
CA THR A 30 31.75 0.74 -5.86
C THR A 30 30.54 1.07 -6.73
N ALA A 31 29.60 0.13 -6.84
CA ALA A 31 28.31 0.41 -7.44
C ALA A 31 27.70 1.56 -6.62
N LEU A 32 27.36 2.65 -7.30
CA LEU A 32 26.55 3.69 -6.67
C LEU A 32 25.21 3.04 -6.28
N PRO A 33 24.63 3.36 -5.11
CA PRO A 33 23.31 2.87 -4.74
C PRO A 33 22.33 3.19 -5.87
N ALA A 34 21.47 2.23 -6.21
CA ALA A 34 20.38 2.47 -7.14
C ALA A 34 19.45 3.52 -6.51
N VAL A 35 19.25 4.63 -7.21
CA VAL A 35 18.36 5.71 -6.81
C VAL A 35 16.99 5.40 -7.40
N ALA A 36 15.93 5.43 -6.59
CA ALA A 36 14.56 5.38 -7.10
C ALA A 36 14.36 6.53 -8.10
N ALA A 37 13.89 6.23 -9.31
CA ALA A 37 13.68 7.24 -10.34
C ALA A 37 12.28 7.86 -10.17
N TYR A 38 12.22 9.04 -9.55
CA TYR A 38 11.04 9.90 -9.62
C TYR A 38 11.05 10.68 -10.94
N PRO A 39 9.91 10.87 -11.61
CA PRO A 39 9.86 11.79 -12.74
C PRO A 39 10.07 13.24 -12.26
N ASP A 40 11.03 13.94 -12.84
CA ASP A 40 11.21 15.40 -12.65
C ASP A 40 9.93 16.18 -13.07
N SER A 41 9.13 15.59 -13.96
CA SER A 41 7.86 16.11 -14.46
C SER A 41 6.93 14.99 -14.95
N VAL A 42 5.62 15.19 -14.80
CA VAL A 42 4.59 14.21 -15.19
C VAL A 42 3.55 14.84 -16.11
N ASN A 43 3.04 14.10 -17.08
CA ASN A 43 1.77 14.41 -17.72
C ASN A 43 0.64 13.73 -16.90
N PRO A 44 -0.18 14.49 -16.16
CA PRO A 44 -1.21 13.92 -15.30
C PRO A 44 -2.31 13.17 -16.07
N PHE A 45 -2.44 13.38 -17.39
CA PHE A 45 -3.38 12.67 -18.24
C PHE A 45 -2.79 11.43 -18.93
N ALA A 46 -1.49 11.14 -18.74
CA ALA A 46 -0.87 9.91 -19.24
C ALA A 46 -1.55 8.65 -18.67
N ILE A 47 -2.11 8.76 -17.46
CA ILE A 47 -2.88 7.71 -16.79
C ILE A 47 -4.16 7.32 -17.54
N ALA A 48 -4.69 8.18 -18.43
CA ALA A 48 -5.84 7.85 -19.26
C ALA A 48 -5.45 7.09 -20.54
N GLY A 49 -4.18 6.69 -20.74
CA GLY A 49 -3.76 5.84 -21.86
C GLY A 49 -4.07 6.39 -23.26
N GLY A 50 -4.29 7.70 -23.38
CA GLY A 50 -4.70 8.38 -24.62
C GLY A 50 -6.22 8.41 -24.88
N PHE A 51 -7.05 7.93 -23.95
CA PHE A 51 -8.51 8.08 -24.06
C PHE A 51 -8.94 9.54 -23.89
N THR A 52 -9.92 9.97 -24.67
CA THR A 52 -10.46 11.35 -24.60
C THR A 52 -11.33 11.55 -23.38
N VAL A 53 -12.14 10.54 -23.05
CA VAL A 53 -12.94 10.49 -21.84
C VAL A 53 -12.59 9.20 -21.10
N TYR A 54 -12.19 9.33 -19.83
CA TYR A 54 -11.98 8.20 -18.94
C TYR A 54 -12.83 8.36 -17.67
N ALA A 55 -13.81 7.49 -17.50
CA ALA A 55 -14.53 7.30 -16.25
C ALA A 55 -13.96 6.06 -15.55
N ARG A 56 -13.46 6.23 -14.32
CA ARG A 56 -12.91 5.12 -13.53
C ARG A 56 -14.01 4.12 -13.16
N GLU A 57 -15.20 4.62 -12.86
CA GLU A 57 -16.40 3.85 -12.54
C GLU A 57 -17.41 4.02 -13.70
N ASP A 58 -18.52 4.71 -13.49
CA ASP A 58 -19.64 4.75 -14.42
C ASP A 58 -19.64 6.00 -15.32
N ALA A 59 -20.23 5.85 -16.51
CA ALA A 59 -20.44 6.96 -17.42
C ALA A 59 -21.88 7.08 -17.92
N LEU A 60 -22.41 8.30 -17.95
CA LEU A 60 -23.69 8.65 -18.56
C LEU A 60 -23.48 9.62 -19.73
N LEU A 61 -23.66 9.12 -20.96
CA LEU A 61 -23.40 9.86 -22.18
C LEU A 61 -24.72 10.37 -22.78
N GLN A 62 -24.98 11.68 -22.62
CA GLN A 62 -26.20 12.37 -23.08
C GLN A 62 -25.94 13.38 -24.21
N ASN A 63 -24.68 13.61 -24.58
CA ASN A 63 -24.30 14.42 -25.74
C ASN A 63 -24.57 13.70 -27.09
N GLN A 64 -24.21 14.34 -28.20
CA GLN A 64 -24.49 13.82 -29.55
C GLN A 64 -23.31 13.05 -30.14
N GLU A 65 -22.08 13.54 -29.90
CA GLU A 65 -20.88 13.00 -30.51
C GLU A 65 -19.64 13.20 -29.62
N THR A 66 -18.71 12.25 -29.68
CA THR A 66 -17.35 12.41 -29.15
C THR A 66 -16.34 12.10 -30.24
N GLU A 67 -15.44 13.03 -30.50
CA GLU A 67 -14.21 12.77 -31.24
C GLU A 67 -13.21 12.06 -30.33
N GLY A 68 -12.50 11.06 -30.84
CA GLY A 68 -11.52 10.32 -30.05
C GLY A 68 -12.07 9.01 -29.51
N SER A 69 -11.80 8.73 -28.24
CA SER A 69 -12.10 7.44 -27.61
C SER A 69 -12.57 7.61 -26.17
N ILE A 70 -13.37 6.65 -25.70
CA ILE A 70 -13.96 6.65 -24.36
C ILE A 70 -13.61 5.33 -23.66
N ALA A 71 -13.16 5.42 -22.41
CA ALA A 71 -12.98 4.30 -21.50
C ALA A 71 -13.88 4.46 -20.26
N VAL A 72 -14.53 3.37 -19.84
CA VAL A 72 -15.43 3.35 -18.68
C VAL A 72 -15.18 2.07 -17.89
N GLY A 73 -14.68 2.19 -16.65
CA GLY A 73 -14.31 1.03 -15.84
C GLY A 73 -15.48 0.16 -15.44
N GLY A 74 -16.58 0.79 -15.02
CA GLY A 74 -17.84 0.17 -14.67
C GLY A 74 -18.82 0.12 -15.85
N THR A 75 -19.95 0.80 -15.67
CA THR A 75 -21.09 0.76 -16.58
C THR A 75 -21.20 2.04 -17.42
N ALA A 76 -21.25 1.88 -18.74
CA ALA A 76 -21.60 2.96 -19.65
C ALA A 76 -23.10 2.93 -19.99
N THR A 77 -23.78 4.06 -19.80
CA THR A 77 -25.18 4.29 -20.19
C THR A 77 -25.24 5.37 -21.25
N VAL A 78 -25.75 5.04 -22.44
CA VAL A 78 -25.88 5.98 -23.56
C VAL A 78 -27.32 6.42 -23.71
N GLN A 79 -27.57 7.72 -23.56
CA GLN A 79 -28.87 8.36 -23.72
C GLN A 79 -28.74 9.60 -24.61
N GLY A 80 -28.13 9.41 -25.78
CA GLY A 80 -27.81 10.49 -26.71
C GLY A 80 -29.03 11.34 -27.05
N SER A 81 -28.88 12.67 -26.95
CA SER A 81 -29.98 13.63 -27.09
C SER A 81 -30.69 13.64 -28.47
N SER A 82 -30.07 13.08 -29.51
CA SER A 82 -30.60 12.99 -30.87
C SER A 82 -31.17 11.59 -31.23
N GLY A 83 -31.12 10.64 -30.30
CA GLY A 83 -31.44 9.23 -30.55
C GLY A 83 -30.30 8.42 -31.18
N GLN A 84 -29.17 9.05 -31.53
CA GLN A 84 -27.92 8.39 -31.88
C GLN A 84 -26.74 9.12 -31.24
N TYR A 85 -25.90 8.38 -30.54
CA TYR A 85 -24.60 8.82 -30.05
C TYR A 85 -23.51 8.31 -30.99
N THR A 86 -22.60 9.16 -31.44
CA THR A 86 -21.54 8.73 -32.36
C THR A 86 -20.16 8.95 -31.75
N ILE A 87 -19.30 7.95 -31.84
CA ILE A 87 -17.86 8.10 -31.61
C ILE A 87 -17.20 8.15 -32.98
N ILE A 88 -16.40 9.20 -33.23
CA ILE A 88 -15.76 9.45 -34.53
C ILE A 88 -14.28 9.77 -34.34
N HIS A 89 -13.53 9.84 -35.45
CA HIS A 89 -12.17 10.37 -35.40
C HIS A 89 -12.15 11.90 -35.30
N VAL A 90 -12.76 12.58 -36.27
CA VAL A 90 -12.77 14.05 -36.29
C VAL A 90 -13.87 14.57 -37.22
N SER A 91 -14.54 15.63 -36.79
CA SER A 91 -15.51 16.41 -37.55
C SER A 91 -15.08 17.88 -37.58
N ALA A 92 -14.81 18.46 -36.40
CA ALA A 92 -14.52 19.88 -36.21
C ALA A 92 -13.30 20.15 -35.33
N GLY A 93 -12.90 19.22 -34.44
CA GLY A 93 -11.72 19.35 -33.61
C GLY A 93 -10.42 18.98 -34.34
N THR A 94 -9.55 18.22 -33.68
CA THR A 94 -8.26 17.78 -34.23
C THR A 94 -8.24 16.27 -34.44
N GLY A 95 -7.79 15.81 -35.60
CA GLY A 95 -7.51 14.39 -35.86
C GLY A 95 -6.06 13.99 -35.56
N ALA A 96 -5.25 14.89 -35.01
CA ALA A 96 -3.82 14.66 -34.78
C ALA A 96 -3.58 13.96 -33.42
N TYR A 97 -4.07 12.73 -33.28
CA TYR A 97 -3.83 11.87 -32.12
C TYR A 97 -3.82 10.39 -32.54
N ASP A 98 -3.09 9.57 -31.77
CA ASP A 98 -3.09 8.12 -31.92
C ASP A 98 -4.23 7.50 -31.10
N LEU A 99 -4.77 6.36 -31.54
CA LEU A 99 -5.75 5.63 -30.75
C LEU A 99 -5.09 4.79 -29.64
N PRO A 100 -5.71 4.70 -28.45
CA PRO A 100 -5.35 3.72 -27.44
C PRO A 100 -5.39 2.30 -28.00
N SER A 101 -4.53 1.43 -27.48
CA SER A 101 -4.45 0.02 -27.88
C SER A 101 -4.87 -0.89 -26.73
N VAL A 102 -5.84 -1.77 -26.97
CA VAL A 102 -6.30 -2.79 -26.01
C VAL A 102 -6.12 -4.16 -26.66
N ASP A 103 -5.35 -5.03 -26.01
CA ASP A 103 -4.94 -6.34 -26.56
C ASP A 103 -4.27 -6.27 -27.95
N GLY A 104 -3.64 -5.13 -28.25
CA GLY A 104 -3.01 -4.84 -29.54
C GLY A 104 -3.95 -4.28 -30.61
N ASP A 105 -5.23 -4.06 -30.29
CA ASP A 105 -6.22 -3.50 -31.22
C ASP A 105 -6.49 -2.00 -30.93
N PRO A 106 -6.51 -1.13 -31.96
CA PRO A 106 -6.90 0.28 -31.81
C PRO A 106 -8.33 0.37 -31.27
N THR A 107 -8.57 1.15 -30.22
CA THR A 107 -9.84 1.11 -29.46
C THR A 107 -10.50 2.48 -29.38
N ARG A 108 -11.79 2.55 -29.73
CA ARG A 108 -12.64 3.76 -29.61
C ARG A 108 -13.52 3.72 -28.37
N PHE A 109 -13.96 2.53 -27.98
CA PHE A 109 -14.83 2.37 -26.83
C PHE A 109 -14.41 1.15 -26.03
N LEU A 110 -13.84 1.39 -24.85
CA LEU A 110 -13.51 0.37 -23.86
C LEU A 110 -14.50 0.50 -22.70
N VAL A 111 -15.14 -0.60 -22.31
CA VAL A 111 -16.17 -0.56 -21.28
C VAL A 111 -16.18 -1.84 -20.45
N GLY A 112 -16.36 -1.71 -19.12
CA GLY A 112 -16.66 -2.85 -18.25
C GLY A 112 -17.97 -3.53 -18.68
N GLN A 113 -19.07 -2.77 -18.64
CA GLN A 113 -20.40 -3.18 -19.05
C GLN A 113 -21.17 -2.09 -19.82
N TYR A 114 -21.92 -2.47 -20.85
CA TYR A 114 -22.87 -1.56 -21.52
C TYR A 114 -24.31 -1.73 -20.97
N SER A 115 -24.89 -0.66 -20.46
CA SER A 115 -26.18 -0.68 -19.74
C SER A 115 -27.37 -0.98 -20.64
N THR A 116 -28.31 -1.79 -20.14
CA THR A 116 -29.63 -2.02 -20.78
C THR A 116 -30.55 -0.81 -20.71
N ASP A 117 -30.28 0.14 -19.83
CA ASP A 117 -31.02 1.41 -19.70
C ASP A 117 -30.58 2.44 -20.75
N SER A 118 -29.64 2.07 -21.61
CA SER A 118 -29.27 2.85 -22.78
C SER A 118 -30.45 2.99 -23.76
N THR A 119 -30.44 4.04 -24.56
CA THR A 119 -31.48 4.34 -25.55
C THR A 119 -30.85 4.65 -26.90
N GLY A 120 -31.61 4.49 -28.00
CA GLY A 120 -31.14 4.86 -29.33
C GLY A 120 -30.00 4.00 -29.87
N ILE A 121 -29.09 4.60 -30.63
CA ILE A 121 -27.96 3.93 -31.29
C ILE A 121 -26.65 4.45 -30.70
N LEU A 122 -25.77 3.57 -30.23
CA LEU A 122 -24.35 3.88 -30.07
C LEU A 122 -23.62 3.50 -31.37
N ALA A 123 -23.19 4.48 -32.14
CA ALA A 123 -22.46 4.29 -33.38
C ALA A 123 -20.96 4.50 -33.16
N ILE A 124 -20.21 3.39 -33.08
CA ILE A 124 -18.75 3.41 -33.02
C ILE A 124 -18.25 3.41 -34.46
N THR A 125 -17.83 4.59 -34.89
CA THR A 125 -17.32 4.82 -36.23
C THR A 125 -15.89 5.34 -36.13
N SER A 126 -15.24 5.48 -37.27
CA SER A 126 -14.00 6.26 -37.35
C SER A 126 -14.13 7.30 -38.46
N ALA A 127 -15.32 7.92 -38.54
CA ALA A 127 -15.57 9.01 -39.47
C ALA A 127 -14.57 10.15 -39.22
N GLY A 128 -14.09 10.78 -40.30
CA GLY A 128 -13.02 11.78 -40.22
C GLY A 128 -11.62 11.28 -40.58
N THR A 129 -11.42 9.97 -40.73
CA THR A 129 -10.17 9.39 -41.25
C THR A 129 -10.42 8.33 -42.31
N ALA A 130 -9.41 8.10 -43.14
CA ALA A 130 -9.32 6.98 -44.07
C ALA A 130 -8.14 6.04 -43.75
N ASP A 131 -7.39 6.31 -42.67
CA ASP A 131 -6.28 5.49 -42.21
C ASP A 131 -6.81 4.28 -41.42
N PRO A 132 -6.59 3.04 -41.89
CA PRO A 132 -7.02 1.85 -41.17
C PRO A 132 -6.43 1.70 -39.77
N ALA A 133 -5.26 2.30 -39.47
CA ALA A 133 -4.69 2.27 -38.13
C ALA A 133 -5.49 3.10 -37.11
N LEU A 134 -6.37 3.98 -37.59
CA LEU A 134 -7.23 4.85 -36.79
C LEU A 134 -8.70 4.40 -36.82
N PHE A 135 -8.98 3.24 -37.39
CA PHE A 135 -10.25 2.54 -37.25
C PHE A 135 -10.25 1.81 -35.92
N GLY A 136 -11.07 2.27 -34.98
CA GLY A 136 -11.04 1.70 -33.64
C GLY A 136 -12.25 0.86 -33.29
N ASP A 137 -11.98 -0.07 -32.39
CA ASP A 137 -12.86 -1.15 -31.98
C ASP A 137 -13.72 -0.79 -30.76
N LEU A 138 -14.80 -1.55 -30.60
CA LEU A 138 -15.45 -1.83 -29.32
C LEU A 138 -14.63 -2.88 -28.57
N LYS A 139 -14.42 -2.66 -27.28
CA LYS A 139 -13.87 -3.61 -26.32
C LYS A 139 -14.74 -3.64 -25.06
N MET A 140 -15.31 -4.80 -24.75
CA MET A 140 -16.19 -5.01 -23.60
C MET A 140 -15.64 -6.12 -22.70
N VAL A 141 -15.54 -5.84 -21.40
CA VAL A 141 -15.10 -6.84 -20.40
C VAL A 141 -16.21 -7.87 -20.16
N GLN A 142 -17.46 -7.40 -20.01
CA GLN A 142 -18.61 -8.28 -19.83
C GLN A 142 -18.82 -9.18 -21.06
N ARG A 143 -18.83 -10.50 -20.83
CA ARG A 143 -19.10 -11.50 -21.87
C ARG A 143 -20.53 -12.03 -21.84
N ASP A 144 -21.10 -12.22 -20.66
CA ASP A 144 -22.40 -12.89 -20.45
C ASP A 144 -23.58 -11.91 -20.34
N GLY A 145 -23.52 -10.79 -21.08
CA GLY A 145 -24.54 -9.75 -21.07
C GLY A 145 -25.73 -10.02 -22.00
N PRO A 146 -26.80 -9.20 -21.92
CA PRO A 146 -27.98 -9.33 -22.79
C PRO A 146 -27.72 -8.91 -24.24
N TRP A 147 -26.54 -8.35 -24.55
CA TRP A 147 -26.16 -7.84 -25.86
C TRP A 147 -25.60 -8.94 -26.76
N GLN A 148 -26.33 -9.27 -27.82
CA GLN A 148 -25.98 -10.33 -28.76
C GLN A 148 -25.49 -9.75 -30.10
N PRO A 149 -24.44 -10.31 -30.72
CA PRO A 149 -23.91 -9.84 -31.99
C PRO A 149 -24.71 -10.38 -33.19
N PHE A 150 -24.98 -9.50 -34.15
CA PHE A 150 -25.67 -9.76 -35.41
C PHE A 150 -24.88 -9.18 -36.58
N ALA A 151 -25.01 -9.78 -37.76
CA ALA A 151 -24.45 -9.25 -38.99
C ALA A 151 -25.24 -8.03 -39.46
N ARG A 152 -24.56 -6.92 -39.71
CA ARG A 152 -25.09 -5.77 -40.45
C ARG A 152 -24.14 -5.48 -41.61
N ALA A 153 -24.49 -5.96 -42.80
CA ALA A 153 -23.55 -6.10 -43.91
C ALA A 153 -22.34 -6.97 -43.50
N ASP A 154 -21.13 -6.42 -43.52
CA ASP A 154 -19.88 -7.09 -43.16
C ASP A 154 -19.39 -6.80 -41.72
N TRP A 155 -20.08 -5.95 -40.97
CA TRP A 155 -19.68 -5.51 -39.63
C TRP A 155 -20.68 -5.91 -38.52
N ILE A 156 -20.29 -5.73 -37.25
CA ILE A 156 -21.03 -6.20 -36.06
C ILE A 156 -22.03 -5.16 -35.53
N ARG A 157 -23.27 -5.60 -35.36
CA ARG A 157 -24.30 -4.90 -34.57
C ARG A 157 -24.63 -5.68 -33.30
N LEU A 158 -24.71 -5.02 -32.15
CA LEU A 158 -25.16 -5.65 -30.89
C LEU A 158 -26.58 -5.21 -30.53
N ASN A 159 -27.43 -6.17 -30.17
CA ASN A 159 -28.83 -5.95 -29.79
C ASN A 159 -29.28 -6.95 -28.72
N GLN A 160 -30.29 -6.58 -27.92
CA GLN A 160 -30.90 -7.46 -26.92
C GLN A 160 -32.00 -8.37 -27.48
N ASN A 161 -32.60 -8.01 -28.62
CA ASN A 161 -33.70 -8.75 -29.21
C ASN A 161 -33.27 -9.51 -30.48
N PRO A 162 -32.99 -10.83 -30.39
CA PRO A 162 -32.61 -11.63 -31.57
C PRO A 162 -33.71 -11.75 -32.63
N SER A 163 -34.98 -11.49 -32.27
CA SER A 163 -36.08 -11.48 -33.24
C SER A 163 -36.18 -10.17 -34.04
N ASN A 164 -35.51 -9.10 -33.58
CA ASN A 164 -35.47 -7.82 -34.26
C ASN A 164 -34.13 -7.10 -34.02
N PRO A 165 -33.05 -7.48 -34.75
CA PRO A 165 -31.71 -6.90 -34.58
C PRO A 165 -31.61 -5.39 -34.83
N ASP A 166 -32.65 -4.76 -35.40
CA ASP A 166 -32.72 -3.32 -35.67
C ASP A 166 -33.48 -2.54 -34.58
N GLN A 167 -33.96 -3.22 -33.53
CA GLN A 167 -34.65 -2.56 -32.41
C GLN A 167 -33.66 -1.77 -31.55
N THR A 168 -33.84 -0.47 -31.39
CA THR A 168 -33.09 0.29 -30.38
C THR A 168 -33.54 -0.10 -28.96
N PRO A 169 -32.64 -0.13 -27.96
CA PRO A 169 -31.24 0.28 -28.04
C PRO A 169 -30.31 -0.73 -28.74
N LEU A 170 -29.28 -0.25 -29.44
CA LEU A 170 -28.29 -1.08 -30.15
C LEU A 170 -26.90 -0.41 -30.21
N ILE A 171 -25.86 -1.21 -30.46
CA ILE A 171 -24.48 -0.74 -30.72
C ILE A 171 -24.07 -1.13 -32.13
N ASP A 172 -23.50 -0.19 -32.88
CA ASP A 172 -22.90 -0.42 -34.19
C ASP A 172 -21.38 -0.32 -34.11
N ALA A 173 -20.69 -1.46 -34.23
CA ALA A 173 -19.23 -1.54 -34.27
C ALA A 173 -18.76 -1.68 -35.74
N THR A 174 -18.70 -0.54 -36.43
CA THR A 174 -18.64 -0.49 -37.91
C THR A 174 -17.34 -1.01 -38.53
N HIS A 175 -16.28 -1.20 -37.74
CA HIS A 175 -14.97 -1.66 -38.19
C HIS A 175 -14.61 -3.08 -37.74
N GLN A 176 -15.49 -3.77 -37.00
CA GLN A 176 -15.28 -5.15 -36.54
C GLN A 176 -16.12 -6.14 -37.34
N GLN A 177 -15.52 -7.24 -37.79
CA GLN A 177 -16.10 -8.13 -38.81
C GLN A 177 -16.97 -9.23 -38.19
N TYR A 178 -18.17 -9.44 -38.73
CA TYR A 178 -19.01 -10.57 -38.32
C TYR A 178 -18.72 -11.84 -39.15
N PRO A 179 -18.62 -13.05 -38.54
CA PRO A 179 -18.66 -13.35 -37.11
C PRO A 179 -17.28 -13.36 -36.43
N ALA A 180 -16.19 -13.09 -37.16
CA ALA A 180 -14.83 -13.28 -36.68
C ALA A 180 -14.52 -12.50 -35.39
N SER A 181 -14.95 -11.24 -35.33
CA SER A 181 -14.78 -10.34 -34.18
C SER A 181 -15.82 -10.54 -33.07
N ALA A 182 -16.80 -11.42 -33.26
CA ALA A 182 -17.92 -11.60 -32.31
C ALA A 182 -17.61 -12.63 -31.20
N ALA A 183 -16.52 -13.38 -31.32
CA ALA A 183 -16.09 -14.36 -30.32
C ALA A 183 -15.00 -13.78 -29.41
N PRO A 184 -14.92 -14.19 -28.12
CA PRO A 184 -13.82 -13.81 -27.25
C PRO A 184 -12.45 -14.24 -27.79
N PRO A 185 -11.35 -13.52 -27.46
CA PRO A 185 -10.02 -13.88 -27.93
C PRO A 185 -9.53 -15.18 -27.28
N ALA A 186 -8.76 -15.97 -28.02
CA ALA A 186 -8.23 -17.26 -27.57
C ALA A 186 -6.90 -17.14 -26.77
N GLY A 187 -6.36 -15.93 -26.61
CA GLY A 187 -5.10 -15.63 -25.92
C GLY A 187 -4.98 -14.14 -25.62
N ALA A 188 -3.76 -13.67 -25.30
CA ALA A 188 -3.51 -12.29 -24.86
C ALA A 188 -3.65 -11.21 -25.95
N THR A 189 -3.77 -11.59 -27.23
CA THR A 189 -4.02 -10.66 -28.35
C THR A 189 -5.48 -10.66 -28.74
N GLY A 190 -6.07 -9.49 -28.93
CA GLY A 190 -7.51 -9.31 -29.14
C GLY A 190 -7.96 -9.76 -30.53
N GLY A 191 -7.17 -9.46 -31.56
CA GLY A 191 -7.42 -9.91 -32.94
C GLY A 191 -8.71 -9.33 -33.53
N GLY A 192 -9.10 -8.12 -33.11
CA GLY A 192 -10.33 -7.44 -33.53
C GLY A 192 -11.58 -7.91 -32.79
N SER A 193 -11.47 -8.75 -31.76
CA SER A 193 -12.59 -9.18 -30.91
C SER A 193 -13.28 -7.99 -30.22
N ILE A 194 -14.62 -8.02 -30.13
CA ILE A 194 -15.40 -7.05 -29.33
C ILE A 194 -15.20 -7.20 -27.81
N TYR A 195 -14.62 -8.32 -27.38
CA TYR A 195 -14.30 -8.60 -25.97
C TYR A 195 -12.80 -8.45 -25.69
N THR A 196 -12.47 -8.04 -24.46
CA THR A 196 -11.09 -8.00 -23.94
C THR A 196 -10.57 -9.40 -23.60
N ALA A 197 -9.25 -9.57 -23.59
CA ALA A 197 -8.58 -10.77 -23.09
C ALA A 197 -8.64 -10.85 -21.56
N ASN A 198 -8.34 -9.75 -20.87
CA ASN A 198 -8.49 -9.62 -19.42
C ASN A 198 -9.98 -9.48 -19.04
N THR A 199 -10.42 -10.28 -18.08
CA THR A 199 -11.81 -10.30 -17.56
C THR A 199 -11.89 -9.99 -16.07
N SER A 200 -10.81 -9.50 -15.45
CA SER A 200 -10.82 -9.07 -14.05
C SER A 200 -11.79 -7.90 -13.85
N SER A 201 -12.19 -7.65 -12.60
CA SER A 201 -12.96 -6.46 -12.25
C SER A 201 -12.19 -5.15 -12.43
N THR A 202 -10.85 -5.21 -12.56
CA THR A 202 -9.97 -4.07 -12.80
C THR A 202 -9.54 -3.94 -14.26
N ALA A 203 -10.03 -4.80 -15.16
CA ALA A 203 -9.47 -4.96 -16.50
C ALA A 203 -9.35 -3.66 -17.29
N VAL A 204 -10.34 -2.76 -17.20
CA VAL A 204 -10.29 -1.46 -17.86
C VAL A 204 -9.14 -0.60 -17.31
N ALA A 205 -9.02 -0.49 -15.99
CA ALA A 205 -7.92 0.23 -15.35
C ALA A 205 -6.56 -0.40 -15.72
N ASP A 206 -6.47 -1.73 -15.72
CA ASP A 206 -5.25 -2.46 -16.10
C ASP A 206 -4.79 -2.10 -17.52
N TYR A 207 -5.71 -1.83 -18.46
CA TYR A 207 -5.37 -1.40 -19.83
C TYR A 207 -5.10 0.11 -19.92
N VAL A 208 -5.97 0.93 -19.34
CA VAL A 208 -5.95 2.39 -19.48
C VAL A 208 -4.75 2.98 -18.73
N GLU A 209 -4.49 2.50 -17.52
CA GLU A 209 -3.50 3.05 -16.59
C GLU A 209 -2.11 2.39 -16.74
N ALA A 210 -1.95 1.42 -17.64
CA ALA A 210 -0.69 0.71 -17.88
C ALA A 210 0.48 1.64 -18.26
N GLY A 211 0.17 2.77 -18.91
CA GLY A 211 1.14 3.78 -19.35
C GLY A 211 1.29 4.97 -18.40
N ARG A 212 0.74 4.91 -17.19
CA ARG A 212 0.76 6.04 -16.25
C ARG A 212 2.19 6.44 -15.90
N GLN A 213 2.44 7.75 -15.83
CA GLN A 213 3.72 8.31 -15.41
C GLN A 213 3.80 8.56 -13.89
N ALA A 214 2.63 8.65 -13.24
CA ALA A 214 2.46 8.85 -11.81
C ALA A 214 1.18 8.14 -11.33
N SER A 215 1.07 7.86 -10.05
CA SER A 215 -0.20 7.48 -9.40
C SER A 215 -1.15 8.68 -9.33
N TRP A 216 -2.43 8.41 -9.01
CA TRP A 216 -3.44 9.46 -8.80
C TRP A 216 -3.02 10.45 -7.70
N ASP A 217 -2.47 9.94 -6.60
CA ASP A 217 -1.99 10.73 -5.47
C ASP A 217 -0.73 11.53 -5.84
N GLU A 218 0.21 10.91 -6.56
CA GLU A 218 1.43 11.58 -7.02
C GLU A 218 1.10 12.73 -7.97
N ALA A 219 0.21 12.53 -8.96
CA ALA A 219 -0.19 13.59 -9.88
C ALA A 219 -0.93 14.73 -9.16
N SER A 220 -1.78 14.41 -8.17
CA SER A 220 -2.45 15.40 -7.33
C SER A 220 -1.47 16.17 -6.44
N ALA A 221 -0.43 15.50 -5.94
CA ALA A 221 0.66 16.14 -5.20
C ALA A 221 1.47 17.08 -6.10
N CYS A 222 1.82 16.68 -7.33
CA CYS A 222 2.50 17.57 -8.28
C CYS A 222 1.66 18.83 -8.59
N PHE A 223 0.33 18.71 -8.70
CA PHE A 223 -0.54 19.88 -8.82
C PHE A 223 -0.46 20.78 -7.57
N ALA A 224 -0.46 20.19 -6.37
CA ALA A 224 -0.29 20.92 -5.11
C ALA A 224 1.06 21.67 -5.07
N ASP A 225 2.16 21.00 -5.41
CA ASP A 225 3.52 21.56 -5.41
C ASP A 225 3.65 22.80 -6.30
N ILE A 226 3.11 22.76 -7.52
CA ILE A 226 3.19 23.92 -8.43
C ILE A 226 2.34 25.09 -7.96
N ALA A 227 1.30 24.85 -7.15
CA ALA A 227 0.44 25.92 -6.64
C ALA A 227 0.90 26.48 -5.29
N ASP A 228 1.88 25.85 -4.63
CA ASP A 228 2.47 26.41 -3.43
C ASP A 228 3.30 27.66 -3.80
N PRO A 229 2.87 28.87 -3.38
CA PRO A 229 3.59 30.10 -3.71
C PRO A 229 4.97 30.17 -3.05
N THR A 230 5.24 29.35 -2.03
CA THR A 230 6.53 29.29 -1.34
C THR A 230 7.53 28.37 -2.03
N GLY A 231 7.06 27.36 -2.76
CA GLY A 231 7.90 26.40 -3.49
C GLY A 231 8.59 26.99 -4.71
N GLY A 232 8.02 28.04 -5.31
CA GLY A 232 8.62 28.78 -6.44
C GLY A 232 8.69 28.00 -7.76
N ILE A 233 7.93 26.90 -7.88
CA ILE A 233 7.93 25.99 -9.03
C ILE A 233 6.92 26.44 -10.09
N GLY A 234 5.69 26.75 -9.67
CA GLY A 234 4.69 27.37 -10.53
C GLY A 234 4.72 28.89 -10.46
N TYR A 235 4.21 29.51 -11.51
CA TYR A 235 4.08 30.95 -11.64
C TYR A 235 2.61 31.34 -11.37
N GLU A 236 2.37 32.10 -10.32
CA GLU A 236 1.04 32.61 -9.97
C GLU A 236 0.56 33.65 -10.99
N VAL A 237 -0.62 33.42 -11.57
CA VAL A 237 -1.21 34.28 -12.58
C VAL A 237 -2.33 35.11 -11.96
N GLY A 238 -2.16 36.43 -11.96
CA GLY A 238 -3.22 37.37 -11.61
C GLY A 238 -4.14 37.75 -12.79
N VAL A 239 -5.13 38.61 -12.53
CA VAL A 239 -6.02 39.20 -13.54
C VAL A 239 -5.53 40.60 -13.94
N ALA A 240 -5.29 40.82 -15.24
CA ALA A 240 -4.90 42.12 -15.78
C ALA A 240 -6.09 43.02 -16.11
N GLU A 241 -7.18 42.44 -16.62
CA GLU A 241 -8.40 43.16 -16.99
C GLU A 241 -9.63 42.28 -16.76
N HIS A 242 -10.67 42.85 -16.18
CA HIS A 242 -11.97 42.20 -16.00
C HIS A 242 -13.07 43.09 -16.57
N VAL A 243 -13.68 42.69 -17.70
CA VAL A 243 -14.74 43.46 -18.36
C VAL A 243 -15.90 42.55 -18.74
N GLY A 244 -17.04 42.71 -18.06
CA GLY A 244 -18.20 41.84 -18.25
C GLY A 244 -17.84 40.39 -17.94
N ASP A 245 -18.11 39.49 -18.88
CA ASP A 245 -17.81 38.06 -18.81
C ASP A 245 -16.43 37.69 -19.42
N ARG A 246 -15.62 38.68 -19.78
CA ARG A 246 -14.26 38.51 -20.31
C ARG A 246 -13.20 38.85 -19.26
N ILE A 247 -12.25 37.93 -19.09
CA ILE A 247 -11.06 38.13 -18.27
C ILE A 247 -9.80 38.07 -19.14
N VAL A 248 -8.91 39.05 -18.96
CA VAL A 248 -7.56 39.04 -19.49
C VAL A 248 -6.61 38.70 -18.35
N LEU A 249 -5.88 37.60 -18.48
CA LEU A 249 -4.88 37.18 -17.52
C LEU A 249 -3.67 38.11 -17.54
N GLY A 250 -3.00 38.25 -16.40
CA GLY A 250 -1.68 38.84 -16.28
C GLY A 250 -0.64 38.17 -17.19
N PRO A 251 0.56 38.75 -17.31
CA PRO A 251 1.65 38.12 -18.05
C PRO A 251 1.91 36.71 -17.51
N LEU A 252 1.95 35.72 -18.40
CA LEU A 252 2.29 34.34 -18.12
C LEU A 252 3.82 34.14 -18.13
N SER A 253 4.29 33.14 -17.41
CA SER A 253 5.66 32.62 -17.52
C SER A 253 5.81 31.78 -18.78
N ALA A 254 6.99 31.89 -19.41
CA ALA A 254 7.42 31.02 -20.51
C ALA A 254 8.12 29.75 -20.00
N ASP A 255 8.60 29.77 -18.76
CA ASP A 255 9.55 28.80 -18.22
C ASP A 255 8.97 27.95 -17.08
N GLN A 256 7.73 28.24 -16.64
CA GLN A 256 7.06 27.56 -15.52
C GLN A 256 5.59 27.28 -15.85
N PRO A 257 4.97 26.27 -15.20
CA PRO A 257 3.51 26.12 -15.18
C PRO A 257 2.85 27.40 -14.66
N ASN A 258 1.81 27.85 -15.33
CA ASN A 258 1.06 29.05 -14.99
C ASN A 258 -0.14 28.65 -14.15
N VAL A 259 -0.14 28.98 -12.87
CA VAL A 259 -1.16 28.58 -11.91
C VAL A 259 -2.14 29.72 -11.66
N LEU A 260 -3.42 29.44 -11.86
CA LEU A 260 -4.51 30.39 -11.71
C LEU A 260 -5.55 29.84 -10.74
N ASP A 261 -5.84 30.59 -9.68
CA ASP A 261 -6.94 30.26 -8.77
C ASP A 261 -8.28 30.48 -9.48
N TYR A 262 -9.14 29.45 -9.51
CA TYR A 262 -10.46 29.50 -10.13
C TYR A 262 -11.36 30.63 -9.57
N SER A 263 -11.19 31.03 -8.31
CA SER A 263 -11.96 32.13 -7.71
C SER A 263 -11.79 33.46 -8.45
N LEU A 264 -10.64 33.64 -9.12
CA LEU A 264 -10.37 34.81 -9.96
C LEU A 264 -11.12 34.77 -11.31
N LEU A 265 -11.67 33.62 -11.68
CA LEU A 265 -12.40 33.37 -12.93
C LEU A 265 -13.91 33.19 -12.74
N ALA A 266 -14.42 33.24 -11.51
CA ALA A 266 -15.82 32.92 -11.23
C ALA A 266 -16.79 33.76 -12.08
N GLY A 267 -17.55 33.10 -12.96
CA GLY A 267 -18.50 33.74 -13.88
C GLY A 267 -17.92 34.21 -15.22
N ALA A 268 -16.63 33.97 -15.50
CA ALA A 268 -16.02 34.28 -16.79
C ALA A 268 -16.45 33.29 -17.87
N THR A 269 -16.69 33.80 -19.08
CA THR A 269 -17.04 33.00 -20.26
C THR A 269 -15.94 33.02 -21.33
N LEU A 270 -15.02 33.98 -21.25
CA LEU A 270 -13.88 34.15 -22.16
C LEU A 270 -12.61 34.50 -21.38
N ILE A 271 -11.58 33.68 -21.56
CA ILE A 271 -10.21 33.95 -21.08
C ILE A 271 -9.36 34.45 -22.24
N GLN A 272 -8.59 35.50 -22.00
CA GLN A 272 -7.60 36.05 -22.93
C GLN A 272 -6.24 36.24 -22.25
N PHE A 273 -5.18 36.24 -23.06
CA PHE A 273 -3.82 36.48 -22.58
C PHE A 273 -3.40 37.93 -22.84
N SER A 274 -2.66 38.52 -21.90
CA SER A 274 -2.11 39.88 -22.05
C SER A 274 -1.28 40.03 -23.33
N ALA A 275 -1.42 41.16 -24.02
CA ALA A 275 -0.69 41.41 -25.27
C ALA A 275 0.83 41.39 -25.04
N GLY A 276 1.55 40.58 -25.82
CA GLY A 276 3.01 40.41 -25.70
C GLY A 276 3.45 39.45 -24.59
N SER A 277 2.51 38.84 -23.87
CA SER A 277 2.76 37.73 -22.94
C SER A 277 3.06 36.43 -23.71
N PRO A 278 3.87 35.51 -23.14
CA PRO A 278 3.81 34.09 -23.47
C PRO A 278 2.37 33.56 -23.39
N THR A 279 2.08 32.53 -24.18
CA THR A 279 0.82 31.78 -24.15
C THR A 279 1.06 30.34 -23.67
N PRO A 280 0.03 29.60 -23.21
CA PRO A 280 0.20 28.24 -22.75
C PRO A 280 0.80 27.31 -23.82
N GLY A 281 1.66 26.39 -23.38
CA GLY A 281 2.40 25.45 -24.22
C GLY A 281 2.86 24.21 -23.44
N VAL A 282 3.63 23.34 -24.09
CA VAL A 282 4.08 22.05 -23.56
C VAL A 282 4.81 22.19 -22.20
N THR A 283 5.68 23.19 -22.07
CA THR A 283 6.51 23.40 -20.87
C THR A 283 5.94 24.44 -19.90
N ASN A 284 4.91 25.17 -20.30
CA ASN A 284 4.30 26.25 -19.53
C ASN A 284 2.75 26.18 -19.60
N PRO A 285 2.14 25.06 -19.19
CA PRO A 285 0.68 24.91 -19.23
C PRO A 285 -0.03 25.96 -18.38
N LEU A 286 -1.30 26.21 -18.67
CA LEU A 286 -2.20 26.94 -17.77
C LEU A 286 -2.96 25.93 -16.90
N VAL A 287 -2.74 26.00 -15.59
CA VAL A 287 -3.38 25.16 -14.58
C VAL A 287 -4.38 26.01 -13.80
N ILE A 288 -5.66 25.74 -13.99
CA ILE A 288 -6.75 26.41 -13.28
C ILE A 288 -7.13 25.56 -12.07
N ARG A 289 -6.71 25.98 -10.87
CA ARG A 289 -6.92 25.25 -9.61
C ARG A 289 -8.32 25.52 -9.06
N VAL A 290 -9.12 24.48 -8.90
CA VAL A 290 -10.46 24.57 -8.30
C VAL A 290 -10.39 24.25 -6.80
N PRO A 291 -10.76 25.18 -5.91
CA PRO A 291 -10.67 24.96 -4.45
C PRO A 291 -11.56 23.83 -3.95
N ALA A 292 -11.10 23.11 -2.92
CA ALA A 292 -11.86 22.08 -2.22
C ALA A 292 -13.26 22.58 -1.81
N GLY A 293 -14.26 21.70 -1.90
CA GLY A 293 -15.66 22.03 -1.58
C GLY A 293 -16.43 22.75 -2.70
N THR A 294 -15.82 23.03 -3.84
CA THR A 294 -16.52 23.56 -5.03
C THR A 294 -17.42 22.50 -5.64
N THR A 295 -18.71 22.80 -5.83
CA THR A 295 -19.70 21.90 -6.46
C THR A 295 -20.15 22.36 -7.85
N THR A 296 -19.75 23.56 -8.27
CA THR A 296 -20.07 24.09 -9.60
C THR A 296 -18.90 24.87 -10.17
N VAL A 297 -18.50 24.51 -11.40
CA VAL A 297 -17.43 25.13 -12.16
C VAL A 297 -18.01 25.73 -13.44
N THR A 298 -17.74 27.01 -13.69
CA THR A 298 -18.07 27.68 -14.94
C THR A 298 -16.85 27.67 -15.85
N GLY A 299 -16.89 26.84 -16.88
CA GLY A 299 -15.82 26.72 -17.87
C GLY A 299 -15.83 27.89 -18.85
N ALA A 300 -14.65 28.43 -19.16
CA ALA A 300 -14.50 29.51 -20.12
C ALA A 300 -13.93 29.00 -21.45
N ARG A 301 -14.21 29.74 -22.53
CA ARG A 301 -13.58 29.51 -23.84
C ARG A 301 -12.30 30.32 -23.97
N ILE A 302 -11.37 29.85 -24.80
CA ILE A 302 -10.11 30.50 -25.14
C ILE A 302 -9.99 30.58 -26.66
N ASP A 303 -9.75 31.78 -27.19
CA ASP A 303 -9.63 32.02 -28.63
C ASP A 303 -8.16 32.28 -29.05
N PRO A 304 -7.74 31.82 -30.24
CA PRO A 304 -8.49 31.03 -31.22
C PRO A 304 -8.81 29.60 -30.76
N GLN A 305 -10.00 29.09 -31.14
CA GLN A 305 -10.49 27.76 -30.76
C GLN A 305 -9.46 26.65 -31.02
N GLY A 306 -9.31 25.74 -30.06
CA GLY A 306 -8.44 24.56 -30.19
C GLY A 306 -6.94 24.84 -30.12
N GLN A 307 -6.50 26.10 -30.24
CA GLN A 307 -5.07 26.43 -30.29
C GLN A 307 -4.35 26.16 -28.96
N TYR A 308 -5.03 26.42 -27.84
CA TYR A 308 -4.44 26.32 -26.49
C TYR A 308 -5.03 25.17 -25.66
N SER A 309 -6.11 24.56 -26.12
CA SER A 309 -6.85 23.52 -25.40
C SER A 309 -5.97 22.33 -24.96
N PRO A 310 -4.97 21.85 -25.73
CA PRO A 310 -4.01 20.83 -25.27
C PRO A 310 -3.11 21.22 -24.10
N TYR A 311 -3.05 22.50 -23.74
CA TYR A 311 -2.11 23.07 -22.75
C TYR A 311 -2.84 23.74 -21.58
N VAL A 312 -4.15 23.52 -21.45
CA VAL A 312 -4.99 24.09 -20.41
C VAL A 312 -5.62 22.94 -19.64
N VAL A 313 -5.52 22.97 -18.30
CA VAL A 313 -6.16 22.01 -17.42
C VAL A 313 -6.99 22.72 -16.35
N TRP A 314 -8.20 22.20 -16.14
CA TRP A 314 -9.06 22.46 -15.01
C TRP A 314 -8.75 21.38 -13.97
N ASP A 315 -7.98 21.74 -12.95
CA ASP A 315 -7.58 20.84 -11.88
C ASP A 315 -8.65 20.82 -10.79
N LEU A 316 -9.37 19.70 -10.72
CA LEU A 316 -10.41 19.38 -9.76
C LEU A 316 -9.95 18.24 -8.81
N SER A 317 -8.64 17.97 -8.72
CA SER A 317 -8.07 16.91 -7.87
C SER A 317 -8.42 17.01 -6.38
N GLN A 318 -8.80 18.21 -5.91
CA GLN A 318 -9.20 18.45 -4.53
C GLN A 318 -10.70 18.27 -4.28
N LEU A 319 -11.47 17.90 -5.31
CA LEU A 319 -12.92 17.74 -5.21
C LEU A 319 -13.31 16.28 -5.04
N THR A 320 -14.37 16.07 -4.27
CA THR A 320 -15.02 14.77 -4.10
C THR A 320 -16.54 14.94 -4.23
N GLY A 321 -17.24 13.85 -4.55
CA GLY A 321 -18.70 13.88 -4.74
C GLY A 321 -19.12 14.55 -6.07
N ASP A 322 -20.36 15.01 -6.14
CA ASP A 322 -20.97 15.51 -7.38
C ASP A 322 -20.52 16.95 -7.71
N VAL A 323 -20.02 17.16 -8.93
CA VAL A 323 -19.55 18.45 -9.45
C VAL A 323 -20.15 18.75 -10.81
N GLU A 324 -20.83 19.89 -10.94
CA GLU A 324 -21.36 20.39 -12.22
C GLU A 324 -20.34 21.31 -12.91
N VAL A 325 -19.85 20.91 -14.08
CA VAL A 325 -18.94 21.70 -14.92
C VAL A 325 -19.69 22.20 -16.15
N THR A 326 -20.06 23.47 -16.16
CA THR A 326 -20.89 24.07 -17.21
C THR A 326 -20.11 25.12 -17.99
N ALA A 327 -20.12 25.06 -19.31
CA ALA A 327 -19.59 26.14 -20.13
C ALA A 327 -20.36 27.45 -19.85
N GLY A 328 -19.64 28.53 -19.52
CA GLY A 328 -20.25 29.84 -19.25
C GLY A 328 -20.97 30.43 -20.47
N GLN A 329 -20.59 29.98 -21.67
CA GLN A 329 -21.36 30.11 -22.91
C GLN A 329 -21.55 28.71 -23.54
N THR A 330 -21.57 28.59 -24.86
CA THR A 330 -21.73 27.27 -25.50
C THR A 330 -20.46 26.43 -25.50
N ARG A 331 -19.26 27.03 -25.50
CA ARG A 331 -17.97 26.34 -25.63
C ARG A 331 -17.14 26.43 -24.34
N MET A 332 -16.40 25.37 -24.04
CA MET A 332 -15.36 25.31 -23.01
C MET A 332 -14.05 24.80 -23.61
N ASP A 333 -12.92 25.36 -23.21
CA ASP A 333 -11.58 24.95 -23.65
C ASP A 333 -10.75 24.42 -22.46
N GLY A 334 -9.99 23.34 -22.67
CA GLY A 334 -9.09 22.72 -21.70
C GLY A 334 -9.59 21.39 -21.13
N SER A 335 -8.66 20.58 -20.64
CA SER A 335 -8.95 19.25 -20.09
C SER A 335 -9.37 19.30 -18.62
N ILE A 336 -10.24 18.39 -18.19
CA ILE A 336 -10.76 18.29 -16.81
C ILE A 336 -10.10 17.09 -16.12
N TYR A 337 -9.43 17.34 -14.98
CA TYR A 337 -8.80 16.31 -14.15
C TYR A 337 -9.49 16.24 -12.79
N ALA A 338 -10.30 15.20 -12.54
CA ALA A 338 -11.17 15.10 -11.36
C ALA A 338 -11.23 13.65 -10.80
N PRO A 339 -10.08 13.03 -10.47
CA PRO A 339 -9.97 11.59 -10.23
C PRO A 339 -10.94 11.02 -9.20
N ASP A 340 -11.31 11.79 -8.17
CA ASP A 340 -12.14 11.36 -7.04
C ASP A 340 -13.52 12.05 -6.98
N ALA A 341 -13.91 12.73 -8.06
CA ALA A 341 -15.22 13.39 -8.17
C ALA A 341 -16.09 12.76 -9.27
N SER A 342 -17.40 12.85 -9.06
CA SER A 342 -18.43 12.55 -10.06
C SER A 342 -18.74 13.83 -10.83
N VAL A 343 -18.34 13.92 -12.10
CA VAL A 343 -18.42 15.16 -12.87
C VAL A 343 -19.54 15.10 -13.91
N THR A 344 -20.44 16.10 -13.87
CA THR A 344 -21.38 16.39 -14.95
C THR A 344 -20.88 17.54 -15.80
N VAL A 345 -20.44 17.25 -17.03
CA VAL A 345 -19.97 18.26 -17.99
C VAL A 345 -21.11 18.69 -18.90
N THR A 346 -21.38 19.99 -19.02
CA THR A 346 -22.34 20.55 -19.97
C THR A 346 -21.64 21.57 -20.90
N ALA A 347 -21.31 21.14 -22.12
CA ALA A 347 -20.63 21.98 -23.11
C ALA A 347 -20.98 21.59 -24.58
N ALA A 348 -20.79 22.51 -25.51
CA ALA A 348 -21.14 22.37 -26.94
C ALA A 348 -20.26 23.29 -27.84
N PRO A 349 -18.99 22.93 -28.11
CA PRO A 349 -18.28 21.72 -27.64
C PRO A 349 -17.49 21.92 -26.33
N LEU A 350 -17.05 20.81 -25.73
CA LEU A 350 -15.85 20.77 -24.89
C LEU A 350 -14.64 20.48 -25.79
N ASP A 351 -13.65 21.37 -25.79
CA ASP A 351 -12.37 21.17 -26.47
C ASP A 351 -11.32 20.71 -25.43
N GLY A 352 -11.17 19.40 -25.20
CA GLY A 352 -10.27 18.85 -24.16
C GLY A 352 -10.49 17.36 -23.84
N GLN A 353 -9.78 16.86 -22.83
CA GLN A 353 -10.01 15.54 -22.22
C GLN A 353 -10.84 15.64 -20.93
N VAL A 354 -11.44 14.52 -20.52
CA VAL A 354 -12.13 14.39 -19.23
C VAL A 354 -11.67 13.11 -18.52
N ILE A 355 -11.15 13.26 -17.30
CA ILE A 355 -10.89 12.16 -16.37
C ILE A 355 -11.68 12.41 -15.09
N ALA A 356 -12.50 11.44 -14.67
CA ALA A 356 -13.20 11.52 -13.39
C ALA A 356 -13.54 10.14 -12.78
N GLN A 357 -13.98 10.11 -11.52
CA GLN A 357 -14.51 8.89 -10.91
C GLN A 357 -15.74 8.42 -11.69
N ASN A 358 -16.76 9.27 -11.79
CA ASN A 358 -17.93 9.07 -12.64
C ASN A 358 -18.04 10.23 -13.63
N VAL A 359 -18.46 9.97 -14.87
CA VAL A 359 -18.55 11.00 -15.91
C VAL A 359 -19.95 11.06 -16.51
N THR A 360 -20.62 12.21 -16.38
CA THR A 360 -21.82 12.53 -17.15
C THR A 360 -21.49 13.59 -18.19
N ILE A 361 -21.67 13.30 -19.48
CA ILE A 361 -21.47 14.30 -20.55
C ILE A 361 -22.82 14.73 -21.14
N ARG A 362 -23.09 16.04 -21.09
CA ARG A 362 -24.28 16.71 -21.62
C ARG A 362 -23.87 17.78 -22.64
N GLY A 363 -24.82 18.16 -23.48
CA GLY A 363 -24.63 19.21 -24.49
C GLY A 363 -24.40 18.66 -25.89
N GLY A 364 -23.47 19.26 -26.63
CA GLY A 364 -23.25 19.00 -28.06
C GLY A 364 -22.23 17.90 -28.32
N GLU A 365 -20.95 18.28 -28.32
CA GLU A 365 -19.82 17.43 -28.76
C GLU A 365 -18.64 17.55 -27.79
N VAL A 366 -17.77 16.53 -27.76
CA VAL A 366 -16.44 16.58 -27.13
C VAL A 366 -15.39 16.43 -28.24
N HIS A 367 -14.45 17.37 -28.34
CA HIS A 367 -13.36 17.38 -29.31
C HIS A 367 -12.06 16.90 -28.66
N SER A 368 -11.33 16.01 -29.35
CA SER A 368 -10.20 15.25 -28.78
C SER A 368 -8.88 16.04 -28.72
N PHE A 369 -8.86 17.12 -27.94
CA PHE A 369 -7.64 17.85 -27.63
C PHE A 369 -6.93 17.20 -26.42
N LEU A 370 -6.08 16.21 -26.70
CA LEU A 370 -5.33 15.50 -25.65
C LEU A 370 -4.37 16.44 -24.90
N PHE A 371 -4.36 16.37 -23.56
CA PHE A 371 -3.45 17.19 -22.77
C PHE A 371 -2.00 16.80 -23.06
N SER A 372 -1.21 17.79 -23.46
CA SER A 372 0.11 17.60 -24.08
C SER A 372 1.26 18.23 -23.30
N SER A 373 1.00 18.76 -22.10
CA SER A 373 2.02 19.36 -21.24
C SER A 373 2.45 18.41 -20.12
N GLU A 374 3.58 18.72 -19.50
CA GLU A 374 4.04 18.11 -18.26
C GLU A 374 4.02 19.16 -17.13
N ILE A 375 3.79 18.70 -15.90
CA ILE A 375 3.92 19.49 -14.67
C ILE A 375 5.11 18.96 -13.86
N PRO A 376 6.02 19.82 -13.38
CA PRO A 376 7.09 19.42 -12.49
C PRO A 376 6.54 18.94 -11.14
N CYS A 377 7.28 18.05 -10.49
CA CYS A 377 6.96 17.51 -9.18
C CYS A 377 8.13 17.80 -8.23
N ASN A 378 7.86 18.14 -6.96
CA ASN A 378 8.87 18.37 -5.94
C ASN A 378 8.61 17.48 -4.73
N ALA A 379 8.74 16.17 -4.96
CA ALA A 379 8.73 15.22 -3.86
C ALA A 379 9.91 15.54 -2.92
N VAL A 380 9.61 15.67 -1.62
CA VAL A 380 10.62 15.75 -0.55
C VAL A 380 10.75 14.42 0.21
N ASN A 381 9.83 13.49 -0.03
CA ASN A 381 9.81 12.14 0.55
C ASN A 381 9.56 11.08 -0.52
N GLY A 382 9.85 9.82 -0.21
CA GLY A 382 9.41 8.65 -0.96
C GLY A 382 9.31 7.40 -0.10
N THR A 383 9.05 6.26 -0.72
CA THR A 383 8.71 5.02 -0.03
C THR A 383 9.22 3.80 -0.80
N PHE A 384 8.92 2.59 -0.34
CA PHE A 384 9.25 1.36 -1.04
C PHE A 384 8.24 0.24 -0.80
N THR A 385 8.18 -0.71 -1.74
CA THR A 385 7.51 -2.00 -1.59
C THR A 385 8.55 -3.11 -1.59
N VAL A 386 8.25 -4.22 -0.92
CA VAL A 386 9.08 -5.42 -0.92
C VAL A 386 8.23 -6.58 -1.44
N ARG A 387 8.77 -7.36 -2.38
CA ARG A 387 8.11 -8.58 -2.87
C ARG A 387 9.05 -9.77 -2.87
N LYS A 388 8.47 -10.96 -2.73
CA LYS A 388 9.24 -12.21 -2.78
C LYS A 388 9.46 -12.67 -4.22
N GLN A 389 10.58 -13.35 -4.42
CA GLN A 389 10.85 -14.16 -5.59
C GLN A 389 11.43 -15.50 -5.13
N LEU A 390 10.84 -16.60 -5.59
CA LEU A 390 11.31 -17.95 -5.30
C LEU A 390 11.95 -18.58 -6.54
N SER A 391 12.93 -19.43 -6.32
CA SER A 391 13.57 -20.24 -7.34
C SER A 391 13.86 -21.64 -6.77
N GLY A 392 13.63 -22.67 -7.58
CA GLY A 392 13.87 -24.06 -7.20
C GLY A 392 12.72 -24.70 -6.45
N ILE A 393 11.94 -23.94 -5.67
CA ILE A 393 10.68 -24.34 -5.02
C ILE A 393 9.55 -23.43 -5.49
N GLU A 394 8.38 -24.01 -5.76
CA GLU A 394 7.16 -23.30 -6.14
C GLU A 394 6.31 -22.96 -4.90
N GLU A 395 5.50 -21.89 -4.98
CA GLU A 395 4.62 -21.47 -3.89
C GLU A 395 3.69 -22.59 -3.41
N SER A 396 3.18 -23.42 -4.33
CA SER A 396 2.27 -24.53 -4.01
C SER A 396 2.92 -25.67 -3.22
N GLU A 397 4.24 -25.67 -3.10
CA GLU A 397 5.02 -26.64 -2.32
C GLU A 397 5.29 -26.14 -0.89
N LEU A 398 4.89 -24.90 -0.59
CA LEU A 398 4.93 -24.32 0.74
C LEU A 398 3.56 -24.45 1.43
N PRO A 399 3.52 -24.41 2.78
CA PRO A 399 2.26 -24.24 3.50
C PRO A 399 1.46 -23.02 2.99
N GLU A 400 0.13 -23.15 2.99
CA GLU A 400 -0.74 -22.04 2.57
C GLU A 400 -0.54 -20.82 3.48
N GLY A 401 -0.29 -19.66 2.87
CA GLY A 401 -0.07 -18.41 3.59
C GLY A 401 1.35 -18.21 4.11
N THR A 402 2.35 -18.99 3.67
CA THR A 402 3.75 -18.77 4.03
C THR A 402 4.22 -17.35 3.69
N THR A 403 4.88 -16.73 4.67
CA THR A 403 5.53 -15.41 4.55
C THR A 403 7.02 -15.50 4.89
N PHE A 404 7.77 -14.48 4.48
CA PHE A 404 9.19 -14.30 4.80
C PHE A 404 9.39 -12.99 5.55
N THR A 405 10.05 -13.03 6.70
CA THR A 405 10.30 -11.84 7.52
C THR A 405 11.49 -11.05 6.98
N VAL A 406 11.26 -9.80 6.63
CA VAL A 406 12.30 -8.88 6.15
C VAL A 406 12.37 -7.68 7.09
N ASN A 407 13.48 -7.57 7.81
CA ASN A 407 13.81 -6.39 8.60
C ASN A 407 14.38 -5.30 7.70
N TYR A 408 14.06 -4.04 8.01
CA TYR A 408 14.70 -2.89 7.42
C TYR A 408 15.21 -1.93 8.50
N ARG A 409 16.28 -1.22 8.15
CA ARG A 409 16.84 -0.10 8.92
C ARG A 409 17.06 1.07 7.97
N ALA A 410 16.34 2.15 8.20
CA ALA A 410 16.40 3.39 7.46
C ALA A 410 17.20 4.44 8.24
N VAL A 411 18.07 5.18 7.54
CA VAL A 411 18.81 6.32 8.08
C VAL A 411 18.55 7.52 7.19
N ASP A 412 17.91 8.55 7.73
CA ASP A 412 17.61 9.76 6.97
C ASP A 412 18.86 10.66 6.77
N PRO A 413 18.80 11.70 5.91
CA PRO A 413 19.92 12.62 5.69
C PRO A 413 20.42 13.36 6.94
N GLU A 414 19.55 13.55 7.93
CA GLU A 414 19.82 14.18 9.21
C GLU A 414 20.51 13.21 10.20
N GLY A 415 20.45 11.90 9.93
CA GLY A 415 21.09 10.83 10.70
C GLY A 415 20.16 10.12 11.68
N GLU A 416 18.86 10.44 11.69
CA GLU A 416 17.86 9.73 12.48
C GLU A 416 17.64 8.33 11.93
N VAL A 417 17.30 7.41 12.82
CA VAL A 417 17.21 5.98 12.51
C VAL A 417 15.79 5.50 12.75
N SER A 418 15.17 4.93 11.73
CA SER A 418 13.96 4.14 11.87
C SER A 418 14.20 2.68 11.47
N VAL A 419 13.40 1.78 12.04
CA VAL A 419 13.47 0.35 11.80
C VAL A 419 12.06 -0.21 11.69
N GLY A 420 11.94 -1.32 10.97
CA GLY A 420 10.68 -2.04 10.88
C GLY A 420 10.86 -3.43 10.29
N THR A 421 9.75 -4.15 10.22
CA THR A 421 9.66 -5.51 9.68
C THR A 421 8.50 -5.57 8.69
N LEU A 422 8.70 -6.33 7.62
CA LEU A 422 7.67 -6.69 6.66
C LEU A 422 7.56 -8.22 6.57
N GLU A 423 6.34 -8.71 6.65
CA GLU A 423 5.99 -10.10 6.34
C GLU A 423 5.65 -10.19 4.85
N VAL A 424 6.58 -10.72 4.05
CA VAL A 424 6.49 -10.71 2.59
C VAL A 424 5.93 -12.06 2.11
N PRO A 425 4.75 -12.11 1.46
CA PRO A 425 4.14 -13.36 1.03
C PRO A 425 4.95 -14.11 -0.03
N ALA A 426 4.88 -15.45 0.00
CA ALA A 426 5.53 -16.33 -0.97
C ALA A 426 5.02 -16.17 -2.42
N ASP A 427 3.78 -15.70 -2.61
CA ASP A 427 3.11 -15.50 -3.91
C ASP A 427 3.70 -14.36 -4.77
N GLY A 428 4.64 -13.59 -4.19
CA GLY A 428 5.29 -12.46 -4.85
C GLY A 428 4.46 -11.17 -4.88
N SER A 429 3.32 -11.13 -4.18
CA SER A 429 2.55 -9.91 -3.96
C SER A 429 3.41 -8.87 -3.22
N PRO A 430 3.48 -7.62 -3.72
CA PRO A 430 4.28 -6.58 -3.08
C PRO A 430 3.62 -6.09 -1.79
N VAL A 431 4.43 -5.95 -0.73
CA VAL A 431 4.05 -5.37 0.54
C VAL A 431 4.65 -3.97 0.64
N ALA A 432 3.80 -2.95 0.77
CA ALA A 432 4.25 -1.59 1.00
C ALA A 432 4.72 -1.41 2.44
N VAL A 433 5.79 -0.65 2.65
CA VAL A 433 6.26 -0.28 4.00
C VAL A 433 5.25 0.60 4.76
N GLY A 434 4.36 1.29 4.04
CA GLY A 434 3.33 2.15 4.64
C GLY A 434 3.87 3.46 5.25
N GLU A 435 5.16 3.73 5.10
CA GLU A 435 5.88 4.90 5.62
C GLU A 435 6.45 5.74 4.47
N GLN A 436 6.55 7.05 4.68
CA GLN A 436 7.27 7.99 3.81
C GLN A 436 8.59 8.36 4.49
N PHE A 437 9.67 8.31 3.73
CA PHE A 437 11.02 8.64 4.18
C PHE A 437 11.53 9.87 3.44
N PRO A 438 12.27 10.77 4.11
CA PRO A 438 12.95 11.88 3.44
C PRO A 438 13.80 11.40 2.26
N ILE A 439 13.79 12.14 1.15
CA ILE A 439 14.66 11.83 0.01
C ILE A 439 16.12 11.81 0.46
N GLY A 440 16.84 10.79 0.00
CA GLY A 440 18.22 10.53 0.42
C GLY A 440 18.34 9.57 1.60
N THR A 441 17.22 9.17 2.22
CA THR A 441 17.20 8.12 3.25
C THR A 441 17.81 6.84 2.70
N VAL A 442 18.76 6.26 3.44
CA VAL A 442 19.42 5.00 3.08
C VAL A 442 18.79 3.87 3.89
N VAL A 443 18.19 2.91 3.20
CA VAL A 443 17.52 1.74 3.79
C VAL A 443 18.36 0.50 3.53
N THR A 444 18.72 -0.21 4.59
CA THR A 444 19.34 -1.54 4.53
C THR A 444 18.33 -2.61 4.93
N PHE A 445 18.32 -3.73 4.21
CA PHE A 445 17.41 -4.84 4.42
C PHE A 445 18.15 -6.09 4.90
N GLU A 446 17.48 -6.91 5.70
CA GLU A 446 17.93 -8.22 6.17
C GLU A 446 16.72 -9.16 6.19
N GLU A 447 16.80 -10.28 5.48
CA GLU A 447 15.81 -11.35 5.62
C GLU A 447 16.24 -12.24 6.79
N ILE A 448 15.31 -12.50 7.71
CA ILE A 448 15.52 -13.50 8.77
C ILE A 448 15.36 -14.88 8.13
N GLU A 449 16.24 -15.81 8.50
CA GLU A 449 16.22 -17.18 7.99
C GLU A 449 14.79 -17.77 8.05
N PRO A 450 14.27 -18.28 6.92
CA PRO A 450 12.91 -18.79 6.85
C PRO A 450 12.72 -20.08 7.64
N GLU A 451 11.46 -20.50 7.81
CA GLU A 451 11.15 -21.83 8.33
C GLU A 451 11.72 -22.92 7.44
N SER A 452 12.18 -24.00 8.06
CA SER A 452 12.68 -25.16 7.34
C SER A 452 11.52 -25.87 6.65
N VAL A 453 11.70 -26.19 5.37
CA VAL A 453 10.71 -26.93 4.59
C VAL A 453 11.21 -28.37 4.44
N PRO A 454 10.44 -29.38 4.88
CA PRO A 454 10.84 -30.77 4.77
C PRO A 454 11.19 -31.16 3.32
N GLY A 455 12.33 -31.83 3.13
CA GLY A 455 12.82 -32.23 1.81
C GLY A 455 13.50 -31.11 1.00
N TRP A 456 13.71 -29.92 1.58
CA TRP A 456 14.34 -28.79 0.91
C TRP A 456 15.43 -28.13 1.75
N GLU A 457 16.47 -27.65 1.07
CA GLU A 457 17.52 -26.83 1.65
C GLU A 457 17.44 -25.40 1.08
N TRP A 458 17.37 -24.40 1.96
CA TRP A 458 17.42 -22.99 1.56
C TRP A 458 18.87 -22.56 1.29
N GLY A 459 19.07 -21.84 0.18
CA GLY A 459 20.29 -21.09 -0.08
C GLY A 459 20.24 -19.67 0.49
N ASP A 460 21.36 -18.96 0.42
CA ASP A 460 21.45 -17.57 0.86
C ASP A 460 20.45 -16.66 0.11
N ALA A 461 19.69 -15.87 0.87
CA ALA A 461 18.79 -14.87 0.33
C ALA A 461 19.56 -13.73 -0.36
N THR A 462 19.00 -13.19 -1.45
CA THR A 462 19.54 -12.00 -2.12
C THR A 462 18.48 -10.90 -2.21
N ILE A 463 18.81 -9.71 -1.74
CA ILE A 463 17.88 -8.56 -1.72
C ILE A 463 18.39 -7.50 -2.68
N THR A 464 17.55 -7.07 -3.63
CA THR A 464 17.92 -6.09 -4.65
C THR A 464 16.84 -5.00 -4.83
N PRO A 465 17.20 -3.70 -4.77
CA PRO A 465 18.48 -3.16 -4.29
C PRO A 465 18.66 -3.31 -2.75
N ASN A 466 19.91 -3.43 -2.29
CA ASN A 466 20.27 -3.34 -0.88
C ASN A 466 21.73 -2.82 -0.74
N PRO A 467 21.98 -1.59 -0.24
CA PRO A 467 20.99 -0.65 0.29
C PRO A 467 20.15 0.01 -0.81
N LEU A 468 18.95 0.47 -0.43
CA LEU A 468 18.13 1.41 -1.17
C LEU A 468 18.49 2.85 -0.76
N THR A 469 18.55 3.78 -1.70
CA THR A 469 18.45 5.21 -1.41
C THR A 469 17.10 5.72 -1.88
N VAL A 470 16.28 6.22 -0.95
CA VAL A 470 14.93 6.71 -1.20
C VAL A 470 14.98 7.95 -2.09
N GLY A 471 14.26 7.91 -3.22
CA GLY A 471 13.99 9.06 -4.10
C GLY A 471 12.55 9.55 -3.90
N GLY A 472 12.04 10.42 -4.77
CA GLY A 472 10.60 10.72 -4.79
C GLY A 472 9.84 9.48 -5.28
N GLY A 473 8.73 9.11 -4.66
CA GLY A 473 7.91 7.96 -5.08
C GLY A 473 8.33 6.62 -4.49
N THR A 474 7.81 5.53 -5.06
CA THR A 474 7.91 4.16 -4.51
C THR A 474 8.98 3.32 -5.21
N ALA A 475 9.96 2.80 -4.47
CA ALA A 475 10.94 1.84 -4.97
C ALA A 475 10.48 0.39 -4.80
N ASP A 476 10.74 -0.48 -5.78
CA ASP A 476 10.47 -1.91 -5.65
C ASP A 476 11.72 -2.67 -5.21
N ILE A 477 11.61 -3.40 -4.10
CA ILE A 477 12.64 -4.27 -3.56
C ILE A 477 12.25 -5.72 -3.80
N VAL A 478 13.18 -6.50 -4.34
CA VAL A 478 12.97 -7.93 -4.59
C VAL A 478 13.85 -8.73 -3.64
N VAL A 479 13.20 -9.60 -2.85
CA VAL A 479 13.85 -10.55 -1.95
C VAL A 479 13.80 -11.91 -2.61
N SER A 480 14.95 -12.44 -3.02
CA SER A 480 15.04 -13.68 -3.80
C SER A 480 15.63 -14.81 -2.97
N ASN A 481 14.87 -15.90 -2.81
CA ASN A 481 15.36 -17.14 -2.19
C ASN A 481 15.45 -18.24 -3.23
N ALA A 482 16.49 -19.05 -3.09
CA ALA A 482 16.63 -20.29 -3.82
C ALA A 482 16.51 -21.45 -2.84
N ALA A 483 15.77 -22.49 -3.21
CA ALA A 483 15.76 -23.76 -2.51
C ALA A 483 16.24 -24.88 -3.45
N THR A 484 16.92 -25.86 -2.90
CA THR A 484 17.30 -27.09 -3.61
C THR A 484 16.62 -28.29 -2.97
N PRO A 485 16.00 -29.19 -3.77
CA PRO A 485 15.38 -30.38 -3.22
C PRO A 485 16.47 -31.32 -2.71
N LEU A 486 16.28 -31.84 -1.51
CA LEU A 486 17.10 -32.89 -0.91
C LEU A 486 16.72 -34.22 -1.55
N THR A 487 17.72 -34.99 -1.98
CA THR A 487 17.52 -36.25 -2.69
C THR A 487 18.51 -37.30 -2.22
N GLY A 488 18.06 -38.56 -2.18
CA GLY A 488 18.91 -39.70 -1.93
C GLY A 488 18.61 -40.88 -2.85
N THR A 489 19.28 -42.00 -2.60
CA THR A 489 19.18 -43.21 -3.41
C THR A 489 19.30 -44.45 -2.54
N PHE A 490 19.22 -45.64 -3.15
CA PHE A 490 19.47 -46.89 -2.45
C PHE A 490 20.24 -47.89 -3.32
N SER A 491 20.87 -48.84 -2.65
CA SER A 491 21.59 -49.96 -3.26
C SER A 491 21.21 -51.25 -2.56
N VAL A 492 21.33 -52.38 -3.26
CA VAL A 492 21.08 -53.70 -2.69
C VAL A 492 22.28 -54.60 -2.95
N ARG A 493 22.75 -55.31 -1.92
CA ARG A 493 23.71 -56.42 -2.06
C ARG A 493 23.10 -57.71 -1.52
N LYS A 494 23.55 -58.86 -2.05
CA LYS A 494 23.10 -60.18 -1.60
C LYS A 494 24.14 -60.81 -0.67
N SER A 495 23.69 -61.46 0.40
CA SER A 495 24.49 -62.39 1.20
C SER A 495 23.77 -63.74 1.30
N ILE A 496 24.54 -64.82 1.42
CA ILE A 496 24.03 -66.18 1.65
C ILE A 496 24.64 -66.68 2.94
N ASP A 497 23.78 -67.04 3.89
CA ASP A 497 24.20 -67.58 5.17
C ASP A 497 23.97 -69.10 5.24
N PHE A 498 25.02 -69.86 5.53
CA PHE A 498 25.00 -71.31 5.58
C PHE A 498 24.81 -71.76 7.02
N LEU A 499 23.58 -72.07 7.39
CA LEU A 499 23.24 -72.46 8.75
C LEU A 499 23.53 -73.96 8.97
N GLY A 500 24.46 -74.26 9.88
CA GLY A 500 24.70 -75.62 10.39
C GLY A 500 25.81 -76.45 9.70
N ASP A 501 26.43 -75.97 8.62
CA ASP A 501 27.54 -76.65 7.91
C ASP A 501 28.53 -75.64 7.27
N ASP A 502 29.68 -76.13 6.79
CA ASP A 502 30.68 -75.29 6.11
C ASP A 502 30.11 -74.70 4.80
N PRO A 503 30.44 -73.43 4.46
CA PRO A 503 29.96 -72.78 3.24
C PRO A 503 30.32 -73.56 1.97
N VAL A 504 29.38 -73.63 1.02
CA VAL A 504 29.63 -74.20 -0.32
C VAL A 504 29.70 -73.10 -1.38
N ASP A 505 30.39 -73.37 -2.49
CA ASP A 505 30.50 -72.42 -3.60
C ASP A 505 29.12 -72.14 -4.23
N VAL A 506 28.73 -70.86 -4.24
CA VAL A 506 27.54 -70.38 -4.97
C VAL A 506 27.87 -70.13 -6.44
N PRO A 507 26.94 -70.40 -7.39
CA PRO A 507 27.18 -70.13 -8.81
C PRO A 507 27.40 -68.64 -9.08
N ALA A 508 28.57 -68.30 -9.64
CA ALA A 508 28.98 -66.90 -9.86
C ALA A 508 28.07 -66.09 -10.80
N ASP A 509 27.29 -66.76 -11.67
CA ASP A 509 26.38 -66.10 -12.63
C ASP A 509 24.91 -66.06 -12.14
N ALA A 510 24.63 -66.54 -10.93
CA ALA A 510 23.27 -66.53 -10.37
C ALA A 510 22.94 -65.15 -9.79
N PHE A 511 21.67 -64.73 -9.95
CA PHE A 511 21.14 -63.51 -9.36
C PHE A 511 19.72 -63.73 -8.84
N VAL A 512 19.34 -62.91 -7.86
CA VAL A 512 17.98 -62.83 -7.33
C VAL A 512 17.30 -61.56 -7.86
N PRO A 513 16.12 -61.67 -8.50
CA PRO A 513 15.29 -60.52 -8.81
C PRO A 513 14.70 -59.89 -7.54
N VAL A 514 14.99 -58.61 -7.31
CA VAL A 514 14.42 -57.79 -6.23
C VAL A 514 13.56 -56.70 -6.85
N ARG A 515 12.24 -56.80 -6.69
CA ARG A 515 11.30 -55.73 -7.08
C ARG A 515 11.35 -54.61 -6.06
N TRP A 516 11.20 -53.39 -6.54
CA TRP A 516 11.10 -52.22 -5.68
C TRP A 516 9.97 -51.30 -6.15
N THR A 517 9.35 -50.61 -5.19
CA THR A 517 8.35 -49.59 -5.44
C THR A 517 8.64 -48.38 -4.56
N ALA A 518 8.66 -47.19 -5.16
CA ALA A 518 8.89 -45.92 -4.48
C ALA A 518 7.56 -45.18 -4.28
N TRP A 519 7.34 -44.67 -3.07
CA TRP A 519 6.12 -43.98 -2.67
C TRP A 519 6.45 -42.61 -2.06
N ASP A 520 5.76 -41.58 -2.54
CA ASP A 520 5.67 -40.27 -1.90
C ASP A 520 4.32 -40.19 -1.18
N GLY A 521 4.36 -40.22 0.14
CA GLY A 521 3.20 -40.45 0.99
C GLY A 521 2.41 -41.71 0.58
N THR A 522 1.23 -41.49 -0.02
CA THR A 522 0.35 -42.56 -0.51
C THR A 522 0.39 -42.75 -2.03
N THR A 523 1.14 -41.91 -2.74
CA THR A 523 1.26 -41.93 -4.19
C THR A 523 2.49 -42.73 -4.60
N GLN A 524 2.31 -43.74 -5.45
CA GLN A 524 3.45 -44.43 -6.05
C GLN A 524 4.09 -43.52 -7.10
N ILE A 525 5.39 -43.24 -6.95
CA ILE A 525 6.13 -42.34 -7.85
C ILE A 525 7.03 -43.09 -8.84
N ASP A 526 7.48 -44.30 -8.51
CA ASP A 526 8.31 -45.13 -9.41
C ASP A 526 8.29 -46.62 -8.99
N GLU A 527 8.72 -47.51 -9.89
CA GLU A 527 8.94 -48.94 -9.61
C GLU A 527 9.98 -49.57 -10.53
N GLY A 528 10.55 -50.70 -10.11
CA GLY A 528 11.49 -51.45 -10.94
C GLY A 528 11.90 -52.80 -10.38
N THR A 529 12.96 -53.37 -10.95
CA THR A 529 13.55 -54.63 -10.51
C THR A 529 15.07 -54.55 -10.62
N LEU A 530 15.77 -54.94 -9.56
CA LEU A 530 17.21 -55.12 -9.52
C LEU A 530 17.53 -56.62 -9.63
N ASN A 531 18.45 -56.99 -10.51
CA ASN A 531 18.99 -58.35 -10.52
C ASN A 531 20.23 -58.36 -9.63
N VAL A 532 20.08 -58.80 -8.38
CA VAL A 532 21.13 -58.75 -7.36
C VAL A 532 21.95 -60.05 -7.42
N PRO A 533 23.24 -60.02 -7.80
CA PRO A 533 24.07 -61.22 -7.90
C PRO A 533 24.26 -61.91 -6.54
N LEU A 534 24.39 -63.24 -6.53
CA LEU A 534 24.66 -64.02 -5.31
C LEU A 534 26.12 -63.88 -4.80
N ASP A 535 26.99 -63.17 -5.50
CA ASP A 535 28.42 -63.05 -5.20
C ASP A 535 28.78 -61.89 -4.25
N GLY A 536 27.78 -61.18 -3.72
CA GLY A 536 27.98 -60.04 -2.82
C GLY A 536 28.17 -58.70 -3.52
N ALA A 537 28.11 -58.64 -4.86
CA ALA A 537 28.20 -57.37 -5.57
C ALA A 537 27.04 -56.42 -5.20
N VAL A 538 27.38 -55.15 -4.95
CA VAL A 538 26.42 -54.07 -4.72
C VAL A 538 25.77 -53.67 -6.04
N VAL A 539 24.45 -53.58 -6.06
CA VAL A 539 23.66 -53.09 -7.20
C VAL A 539 22.95 -51.81 -6.81
N ASP A 540 23.36 -50.70 -7.41
CA ASP A 540 22.68 -49.41 -7.25
C ASP A 540 21.37 -49.39 -8.05
N VAL A 541 20.34 -48.75 -7.49
CA VAL A 541 19.10 -48.51 -8.24
C VAL A 541 19.29 -47.54 -9.41
N GLY A 542 20.33 -46.70 -9.36
CA GLY A 542 20.68 -45.74 -10.42
C GLY A 542 19.66 -44.61 -10.59
N ARG A 543 18.82 -44.36 -9.57
CA ARG A 543 17.80 -43.32 -9.51
C ARG A 543 18.01 -42.46 -8.26
N GLN A 544 17.70 -41.18 -8.36
CA GLN A 544 17.58 -40.30 -7.19
C GLN A 544 16.10 -40.14 -6.88
N PHE A 545 15.79 -40.15 -5.60
CA PHE A 545 14.45 -39.97 -5.06
C PHE A 545 14.48 -38.76 -4.13
N PRO A 546 13.40 -37.97 -4.06
CA PRO A 546 13.25 -36.97 -3.00
C PRO A 546 13.50 -37.58 -1.61
N SER A 547 14.01 -36.79 -0.67
CA SER A 547 13.96 -37.16 0.76
C SER A 547 12.53 -37.53 1.15
N GLY A 548 12.37 -38.33 2.20
CA GLY A 548 11.06 -38.83 2.64
C GLY A 548 10.43 -39.93 1.76
N THR A 549 10.99 -40.21 0.57
CA THR A 549 10.49 -41.28 -0.30
C THR A 549 10.56 -42.64 0.39
N ARG A 550 9.42 -43.33 0.54
CA ARG A 550 9.35 -44.68 1.08
C ARG A 550 9.58 -45.73 0.00
N ILE A 551 10.64 -46.52 0.14
CA ILE A 551 10.95 -47.65 -0.71
C ILE A 551 10.42 -48.94 -0.09
N VAL A 552 9.80 -49.79 -0.90
CA VAL A 552 9.40 -51.16 -0.52
C VAL A 552 10.07 -52.15 -1.46
N LEU A 553 10.79 -53.11 -0.90
CA LEU A 553 11.50 -54.17 -1.61
C LEU A 553 10.77 -55.52 -1.48
N THR A 554 10.84 -56.33 -2.53
CA THR A 554 10.30 -57.70 -2.54
C THR A 554 11.23 -58.61 -3.34
N GLU A 555 11.74 -59.65 -2.69
CA GLU A 555 12.53 -60.71 -3.31
C GLU A 555 11.64 -61.71 -4.05
N ASP A 556 12.13 -62.23 -5.18
CA ASP A 556 11.50 -63.29 -5.95
C ASP A 556 12.46 -64.48 -6.15
N LEU A 557 12.31 -65.53 -5.34
CA LEU A 557 13.09 -66.77 -5.46
C LEU A 557 12.44 -67.81 -6.39
N SER A 558 11.33 -67.50 -7.06
CA SER A 558 10.57 -68.45 -7.88
C SER A 558 11.28 -68.82 -9.21
N GLY A 559 12.43 -69.47 -9.09
CA GLY A 559 13.32 -69.78 -10.21
C GLY A 559 14.79 -69.84 -9.83
N VAL A 560 15.15 -69.49 -8.59
CA VAL A 560 16.52 -69.54 -8.08
C VAL A 560 16.70 -70.84 -7.27
N THR A 561 17.58 -71.72 -7.74
CA THR A 561 17.87 -72.99 -7.04
C THR A 561 18.80 -72.71 -5.85
N PRO A 562 18.52 -73.24 -4.65
CA PRO A 562 19.45 -73.14 -3.52
C PRO A 562 20.75 -73.91 -3.82
N PRO A 563 21.84 -73.66 -3.06
CA PRO A 563 23.07 -74.42 -3.18
C PRO A 563 22.86 -75.94 -3.02
N ASP A 564 23.66 -76.75 -3.73
CA ASP A 564 23.53 -78.22 -3.69
C ASP A 564 23.62 -78.76 -2.26
N GLY A 565 22.62 -79.55 -1.84
CA GLY A 565 22.53 -80.13 -0.49
C GLY A 565 21.76 -79.27 0.51
N TYR A 566 21.35 -78.07 0.12
CA TYR A 566 20.64 -77.13 0.96
C TYR A 566 19.25 -76.76 0.43
N GLU A 567 18.40 -76.25 1.30
CA GLU A 567 17.13 -75.58 0.98
C GLU A 567 17.08 -74.16 1.55
N TRP A 568 16.25 -73.30 0.96
CA TRP A 568 16.05 -71.92 1.44
C TRP A 568 15.24 -71.96 2.74
N SER A 569 15.79 -71.41 3.82
CA SER A 569 15.20 -71.53 5.16
C SER A 569 14.88 -70.18 5.83
N GLY A 570 15.41 -69.08 5.30
CA GLY A 570 15.14 -67.75 5.85
C GLY A 570 15.50 -66.60 4.91
N VAL A 571 14.89 -65.45 5.16
CA VAL A 571 15.21 -64.19 4.49
C VAL A 571 15.38 -63.10 5.54
N GLY A 572 16.43 -62.31 5.35
CA GLY A 572 16.79 -61.19 6.19
C GLY A 572 17.03 -59.94 5.34
N TRP A 573 16.60 -58.79 5.85
CA TRP A 573 16.80 -57.49 5.23
C TRP A 573 17.37 -56.52 6.25
N ASN A 574 18.52 -55.93 5.96
CA ASN A 574 19.14 -54.91 6.81
C ASN A 574 19.31 -53.61 6.00
N PRO A 575 18.78 -52.45 6.43
CA PRO A 575 18.03 -52.23 7.68
C PRO A 575 16.59 -52.76 7.64
N GLY A 576 16.08 -53.14 6.47
CA GLY A 576 14.74 -53.69 6.31
C GLY A 576 14.29 -53.67 4.86
N ARG A 577 13.20 -54.40 4.55
CA ARG A 577 12.62 -54.39 3.20
C ARG A 577 11.83 -53.10 2.89
N THR A 578 11.50 -52.32 3.91
CA THR A 578 10.85 -51.01 3.76
C THR A 578 11.69 -49.98 4.49
N PHE A 579 12.02 -48.88 3.83
CA PHE A 579 12.81 -47.79 4.41
C PHE A 579 12.45 -46.47 3.72
N VAL A 580 12.89 -45.36 4.31
CA VAL A 580 12.69 -44.00 3.80
C VAL A 580 14.04 -43.47 3.30
N ILE A 581 14.05 -42.76 2.18
CA ILE A 581 15.21 -42.04 1.67
C ILE A 581 15.44 -40.80 2.53
N GLY A 582 16.66 -40.61 3.03
CA GLY A 582 17.05 -39.43 3.82
C GLY A 582 17.58 -38.28 2.97
N ASP A 583 17.98 -37.22 3.66
CA ASP A 583 18.31 -35.89 3.11
C ASP A 583 19.52 -35.89 2.15
N ASP A 584 20.52 -36.73 2.40
CA ASP A 584 21.63 -36.96 1.50
C ASP A 584 22.29 -38.33 1.74
N GLY A 585 22.16 -39.25 0.77
CA GLY A 585 22.86 -40.53 0.90
C GLY A 585 22.36 -41.68 0.07
N THR A 586 23.02 -42.82 0.25
CA THR A 586 22.61 -44.11 -0.29
C THR A 586 22.19 -45.01 0.86
N VAL A 587 20.92 -45.40 0.91
CA VAL A 587 20.48 -46.47 1.81
C VAL A 587 21.04 -47.79 1.25
N ALA A 588 22.04 -48.34 1.93
CA ALA A 588 22.65 -49.61 1.56
C ALA A 588 21.88 -50.76 2.19
N VAL A 589 21.16 -51.53 1.38
CA VAL A 589 20.36 -52.67 1.83
C VAL A 589 21.15 -53.96 1.62
N GLU A 590 21.30 -54.73 2.68
CA GLU A 590 21.78 -56.10 2.62
C GLU A 590 20.59 -57.05 2.66
N LEU A 591 20.50 -57.89 1.63
CA LEU A 591 19.50 -58.93 1.50
C LEU A 591 20.18 -60.29 1.75
N THR A 592 19.93 -60.88 2.90
CA THR A 592 20.50 -62.17 3.32
C THR A 592 19.48 -63.28 3.09
N ASN A 593 19.84 -64.35 2.37
CA ASN A 593 19.08 -65.60 2.48
C ASN A 593 19.87 -66.61 3.31
N ALA A 594 19.17 -67.24 4.25
CA ALA A 594 19.68 -68.41 4.94
C ALA A 594 19.38 -69.69 4.16
N VAL A 595 20.29 -70.64 4.23
CA VAL A 595 20.13 -71.98 3.69
C VAL A 595 20.47 -73.04 4.74
N THR A 596 19.69 -74.13 4.78
CA THR A 596 19.87 -75.25 5.73
C THR A 596 20.04 -76.58 4.99
N PRO A 597 20.76 -77.58 5.56
CA PRO A 597 20.90 -78.89 4.94
C PRO A 597 19.57 -79.67 4.89
N ILE A 598 19.29 -80.32 3.76
CA ILE A 598 18.02 -81.03 3.49
C ILE A 598 17.76 -82.23 4.45
N ASP A 599 18.79 -82.72 5.14
CA ASP A 599 18.72 -83.91 6.01
C ASP A 599 18.46 -83.59 7.50
N VAL A 600 18.18 -82.33 7.85
CA VAL A 600 17.88 -81.93 9.25
C VAL A 600 16.36 -81.96 9.48
N PRO A 601 15.84 -82.72 10.46
CA PRO A 601 14.39 -82.91 10.63
C PRO A 601 13.65 -81.65 11.10
N ARG A 602 14.32 -80.73 11.79
CA ARG A 602 13.75 -79.47 12.30
C ARG A 602 14.82 -78.38 12.29
N THR A 603 14.51 -77.21 11.74
CA THR A 603 15.38 -76.03 11.81
C THR A 603 14.62 -74.87 12.47
N ILE A 604 15.33 -74.08 13.26
CA ILE A 604 14.81 -72.85 13.87
C ILE A 604 15.70 -71.71 13.40
N THR A 605 15.15 -70.85 12.56
CA THR A 605 15.82 -69.63 12.09
C THR A 605 15.19 -68.44 12.80
N ILE A 606 16.00 -67.56 13.36
CA ILE A 606 15.57 -66.34 14.03
C ILE A 606 16.21 -65.12 13.37
N VAL A 607 15.44 -64.08 13.10
CA VAL A 607 15.94 -62.84 12.50
C VAL A 607 15.47 -61.63 13.31
N LYS A 608 16.36 -60.65 13.45
CA LYS A 608 16.02 -59.38 14.08
C LYS A 608 15.43 -58.42 13.06
N ALA A 609 14.28 -57.84 13.38
CA ALA A 609 13.72 -56.71 12.66
C ALA A 609 13.78 -55.45 13.53
N ALA A 610 14.22 -54.35 12.94
CA ALA A 610 14.17 -53.03 13.55
C ALA A 610 13.90 -52.02 12.44
N THR A 611 13.20 -50.93 12.75
CA THR A 611 12.83 -49.89 11.77
C THR A 611 13.16 -48.51 12.32
N GLY A 612 13.35 -47.54 11.42
CA GLY A 612 13.72 -46.17 11.80
C GLY A 612 15.05 -46.15 12.56
N ASP A 613 15.14 -45.29 13.57
CA ASP A 613 16.37 -45.10 14.36
C ASP A 613 16.74 -46.35 15.18
N ALA A 614 15.80 -47.28 15.43
CA ALA A 614 16.10 -48.56 16.08
C ALA A 614 16.97 -49.48 15.21
N ALA A 615 17.00 -49.28 13.89
CA ALA A 615 17.83 -50.06 12.98
C ALA A 615 19.31 -49.61 12.98
N ASP A 616 19.67 -48.56 13.73
CA ASP A 616 21.05 -48.08 13.80
C ASP A 616 21.98 -49.19 14.33
N PRO A 617 23.11 -49.48 13.65
CA PRO A 617 24.04 -50.53 14.04
C PRO A 617 24.72 -50.29 15.40
N ALA A 618 24.61 -49.10 15.98
CA ALA A 618 25.02 -48.84 17.36
C ALA A 618 24.14 -49.59 18.38
N TYR A 619 22.93 -50.00 18.01
CA TYR A 619 22.08 -50.84 18.84
C TYR A 619 22.46 -52.33 18.72
N GLY A 620 22.65 -52.98 19.86
CA GLY A 620 22.87 -54.42 19.97
C GLY A 620 21.65 -55.13 20.51
N TYR A 621 21.28 -56.24 19.86
CA TYR A 621 20.15 -57.08 20.25
C TYR A 621 20.62 -58.51 20.53
N ALA A 622 19.97 -59.17 21.48
CA ALA A 622 20.22 -60.57 21.79
C ALA A 622 18.95 -61.21 22.37
N VAL A 623 18.84 -62.53 22.21
CA VAL A 623 17.78 -63.34 22.82
C VAL A 623 18.38 -64.42 23.69
N SER A 624 17.65 -64.84 24.72
CA SER A 624 17.92 -66.06 25.46
C SER A 624 16.84 -67.11 25.23
N TYR A 625 17.21 -68.38 25.30
CA TYR A 625 16.29 -69.51 25.17
C TYR A 625 16.73 -70.72 25.99
N ASN A 626 15.82 -71.67 26.21
CA ASN A 626 16.08 -72.91 26.95
C ASN A 626 16.96 -73.90 26.17
N THR A 627 18.02 -74.39 26.81
CA THR A 627 19.05 -75.27 26.21
C THR A 627 19.26 -76.57 26.98
N ASP A 628 19.93 -77.54 26.37
CA ASP A 628 20.36 -78.80 27.00
C ASP A 628 21.67 -78.60 27.82
N PRO A 629 21.77 -79.00 29.11
CA PRO A 629 20.79 -79.74 29.93
C PRO A 629 19.59 -78.92 30.43
N PRO A 630 18.44 -79.57 30.67
CA PRO A 630 17.22 -78.96 31.20
C PRO A 630 17.45 -77.96 32.35
N GLY A 631 16.83 -76.78 32.25
CA GLY A 631 16.97 -75.69 33.22
C GLY A 631 18.20 -74.79 33.00
N THR A 632 18.86 -74.88 31.84
CA THR A 632 19.88 -73.93 31.39
C THR A 632 19.33 -73.04 30.27
N ARG A 633 19.91 -71.85 30.12
CA ARG A 633 19.61 -70.92 29.02
C ARG A 633 20.90 -70.44 28.38
N THR A 634 20.91 -70.30 27.06
CA THR A 634 21.97 -69.69 26.26
C THR A 634 21.50 -68.34 25.72
N THR A 635 22.44 -67.46 25.37
CA THR A 635 22.18 -66.20 24.69
C THR A 635 22.78 -66.23 23.29
N VAL A 636 22.04 -65.73 22.30
CA VAL A 636 22.49 -65.52 20.92
C VAL A 636 22.31 -64.05 20.57
N ASP A 637 23.37 -63.44 20.04
CA ASP A 637 23.33 -62.09 19.48
C ASP A 637 22.52 -62.11 18.17
N LEU A 638 21.67 -61.10 17.98
CA LEU A 638 20.82 -60.98 16.79
C LEU A 638 21.10 -59.67 16.06
N PRO A 639 22.10 -59.63 15.14
CA PRO A 639 22.29 -58.46 14.28
C PRO A 639 21.03 -58.20 13.43
N VAL A 640 20.69 -56.92 13.23
CA VAL A 640 19.49 -56.53 12.47
C VAL A 640 19.55 -57.09 11.07
N GLY A 641 18.49 -57.80 10.66
CA GLY A 641 18.35 -58.36 9.33
C GLY A 641 19.23 -59.57 9.03
N ASP A 642 20.10 -60.02 9.94
CA ASP A 642 20.94 -61.21 9.74
C ASP A 642 20.30 -62.43 10.42
N PRO A 643 19.83 -63.44 9.65
CA PRO A 643 19.26 -64.65 10.22
C PRO A 643 20.29 -65.42 11.05
N GLN A 644 19.87 -65.98 12.19
CA GLN A 644 20.67 -66.83 13.06
C GLN A 644 19.98 -68.19 13.22
N SER A 645 20.76 -69.25 13.46
CA SER A 645 20.25 -70.59 13.74
C SER A 645 20.18 -70.86 15.24
N ILE A 646 19.15 -71.58 15.68
CA ILE A 646 19.05 -72.14 17.03
C ILE A 646 19.03 -73.68 16.91
N ASP A 647 20.10 -74.35 17.34
CA ASP A 647 20.33 -75.79 17.12
C ASP A 647 20.53 -76.62 18.41
N ASP A 648 20.67 -75.97 19.58
CA ASP A 648 20.95 -76.58 20.89
C ASP A 648 19.80 -76.49 21.90
N VAL A 649 18.56 -76.35 21.41
CA VAL A 649 17.33 -76.37 22.24
C VAL A 649 17.26 -77.65 23.07
N GLU A 650 16.77 -77.55 24.31
CA GLU A 650 16.60 -78.66 25.25
C GLU A 650 16.05 -79.94 24.60
N ALA A 651 16.76 -81.07 24.78
CA ALA A 651 16.36 -82.34 24.21
C ALA A 651 15.00 -82.80 24.76
N ASP A 652 14.13 -83.34 23.89
CA ASP A 652 12.78 -83.81 24.20
C ASP A 652 11.75 -82.73 24.65
N THR A 653 12.05 -81.43 24.51
CA THR A 653 11.05 -80.35 24.75
C THR A 653 10.08 -80.17 23.57
N ASP A 654 8.82 -79.88 23.87
CA ASP A 654 7.78 -79.46 22.90
C ASP A 654 7.60 -77.93 22.84
N THR A 655 8.37 -77.17 23.62
CA THR A 655 8.33 -75.69 23.66
C THR A 655 9.71 -75.05 23.67
N LEU A 656 9.85 -73.96 22.92
CA LEU A 656 10.96 -72.99 22.98
C LEU A 656 10.54 -71.82 23.88
N GLU A 657 11.21 -71.66 25.01
CA GLU A 657 11.03 -70.56 25.96
C GLU A 657 11.95 -69.38 25.57
N LEU A 658 11.49 -68.52 24.67
CA LEU A 658 12.31 -67.41 24.13
C LEU A 658 12.10 -66.13 24.94
N ALA A 659 13.16 -65.39 25.24
CA ALA A 659 13.08 -64.05 25.84
C ALA A 659 14.09 -63.12 25.16
N GLU A 660 13.69 -61.90 24.79
CA GLU A 660 14.63 -60.91 24.28
C GLU A 660 15.28 -60.14 25.43
N LEU A 661 16.60 -60.01 25.39
CA LEU A 661 17.34 -59.18 26.32
C LEU A 661 17.03 -57.71 26.04
N LEU A 662 17.11 -56.90 27.10
CA LEU A 662 17.08 -55.45 26.96
C LEU A 662 18.12 -54.99 25.93
N PRO A 663 17.75 -54.20 24.90
CA PRO A 663 18.71 -53.74 23.91
C PRO A 663 19.87 -52.97 24.53
N THR A 664 20.99 -52.93 23.81
CA THR A 664 22.16 -52.14 24.21
C THR A 664 22.42 -51.05 23.19
N LEU A 665 22.98 -49.93 23.61
CA LEU A 665 23.50 -48.88 22.74
C LEU A 665 25.00 -48.77 22.97
N ASN A 666 25.80 -49.03 21.93
CA ASN A 666 27.26 -49.13 22.02
C ASN A 666 27.74 -50.12 23.11
N GLY A 667 26.95 -51.17 23.37
CA GLY A 667 27.21 -52.21 24.36
C GLY A 667 26.70 -51.92 25.78
N ASP A 668 26.18 -50.73 26.05
CA ASP A 668 25.58 -50.38 27.35
C ASP A 668 24.04 -50.58 27.31
N PRO A 669 23.39 -51.16 28.35
CA PRO A 669 21.95 -51.34 28.36
C PRO A 669 21.16 -50.03 28.21
N VAL A 670 20.13 -50.02 27.36
CA VAL A 670 19.25 -48.86 27.14
C VAL A 670 18.23 -48.69 28.27
N ASP A 671 17.55 -47.54 28.32
CA ASP A 671 16.38 -47.37 29.19
C ASP A 671 15.18 -48.14 28.60
N PRO A 672 14.62 -49.16 29.29
CA PRO A 672 13.46 -49.90 28.78
C PRO A 672 12.23 -49.01 28.56
N ALA A 673 12.10 -47.88 29.25
CA ALA A 673 10.97 -46.97 29.08
C ALA A 673 10.96 -46.24 27.73
N ALA A 674 12.09 -46.20 27.03
CA ALA A 674 12.23 -45.58 25.71
C ALA A 674 11.85 -46.52 24.55
N TRP A 675 11.47 -47.77 24.83
CA TRP A 675 11.21 -48.80 23.84
C TRP A 675 9.79 -49.32 23.90
N GLU A 676 9.25 -49.69 22.74
CA GLU A 676 8.10 -50.58 22.72
C GLU A 676 8.54 -52.00 23.09
N LEU A 677 7.63 -52.77 23.70
CA LEU A 677 7.89 -54.18 23.97
C LEU A 677 8.01 -54.95 22.65
N PRO A 678 8.91 -55.94 22.58
CA PRO A 678 9.23 -56.59 21.33
C PRO A 678 8.05 -57.41 20.81
N VAL A 679 7.96 -57.54 19.49
CA VAL A 679 6.96 -58.35 18.81
C VAL A 679 7.66 -59.56 18.21
N ILE A 680 7.24 -60.76 18.63
CA ILE A 680 7.87 -62.01 18.20
C ILE A 680 6.86 -62.73 17.29
N ASP A 681 7.11 -62.69 15.98
CA ASP A 681 6.28 -63.37 14.99
C ASP A 681 6.91 -64.72 14.61
N VAL A 682 6.20 -65.80 14.90
CA VAL A 682 6.66 -67.17 14.65
C VAL A 682 5.86 -67.78 13.51
N THR A 683 6.55 -68.21 12.45
CA THR A 683 5.95 -68.85 11.29
C THR A 683 6.33 -70.32 11.25
N VAL A 684 5.31 -71.19 11.23
CA VAL A 684 5.44 -72.64 11.10
C VAL A 684 4.56 -73.10 9.95
N ASP A 685 5.12 -73.83 8.97
CA ASP A 685 4.41 -74.32 7.78
C ASP A 685 3.58 -73.23 7.04
N GLY A 686 4.08 -71.99 7.04
CA GLY A 686 3.43 -70.83 6.41
C GLY A 686 2.31 -70.17 7.22
N VAL A 687 2.13 -70.54 8.50
CA VAL A 687 1.17 -69.88 9.42
C VAL A 687 1.94 -69.08 10.48
N THR A 688 1.71 -67.77 10.53
CA THR A 688 2.35 -66.86 11.49
C THR A 688 1.51 -66.65 12.75
N THR A 689 2.13 -66.76 13.92
CA THR A 689 1.55 -66.49 15.24
C THR A 689 2.39 -65.43 15.97
N THR A 690 1.76 -64.37 16.47
CA THR A 690 2.42 -63.26 17.17
C THR A 690 2.43 -63.48 18.68
N TYR A 691 3.59 -63.27 19.30
CA TYR A 691 3.82 -63.29 20.75
C TYR A 691 4.32 -61.92 21.22
N ARG A 692 3.92 -61.53 22.44
CA ARG A 692 4.32 -60.27 23.08
C ARG A 692 4.63 -60.53 24.55
N PRO A 693 5.89 -60.34 25.00
CA PRO A 693 6.22 -60.45 26.41
C PRO A 693 5.67 -59.24 27.20
N GLU A 694 5.70 -59.31 28.53
CA GLU A 694 5.29 -58.22 29.42
C GLU A 694 6.47 -57.25 29.72
N ASN A 695 7.72 -57.70 29.54
CA ASN A 695 8.95 -56.91 29.69
C ASN A 695 10.11 -57.51 28.88
N PHE A 696 11.22 -56.77 28.76
CA PHE A 696 12.51 -57.31 28.33
C PHE A 696 13.16 -58.15 29.44
N GLU A 697 13.94 -59.16 29.06
CA GLU A 697 14.83 -59.85 29.98
C GLU A 697 15.89 -58.87 30.49
N GLY A 698 16.02 -58.76 31.82
CA GLY A 698 16.87 -57.76 32.49
C GLY A 698 16.14 -56.49 32.92
N ALA A 699 14.93 -56.22 32.43
CA ALA A 699 14.09 -55.08 32.84
C ALA A 699 13.02 -55.42 33.90
N GLY A 700 12.86 -56.71 34.24
CA GLY A 700 11.84 -57.22 35.17
C GLY A 700 12.04 -58.70 35.50
N PRO A 701 11.04 -59.38 36.10
CA PRO A 701 11.07 -60.83 36.30
C PRO A 701 11.27 -61.56 34.96
N LEU A 702 12.08 -62.63 34.96
CA LEU A 702 12.39 -63.40 33.74
C LEU A 702 11.13 -64.07 33.19
N GLU A 703 10.25 -64.56 34.05
CA GLU A 703 9.03 -65.27 33.67
C GLU A 703 8.06 -64.39 32.87
N SER A 704 8.10 -63.07 33.08
CA SER A 704 7.29 -62.10 32.35
C SER A 704 7.93 -61.68 31.00
N ALA A 705 9.22 -61.99 30.80
CA ALA A 705 9.94 -61.77 29.54
C ALA A 705 9.92 -62.98 28.60
N ILE A 706 9.61 -64.17 29.12
CA ILE A 706 9.55 -65.42 28.35
C ILE A 706 8.24 -65.50 27.55
N VAL A 707 8.35 -65.91 26.30
CA VAL A 707 7.24 -66.39 25.47
C VAL A 707 7.42 -67.88 25.17
N ASP A 708 6.36 -68.66 25.36
CA ASP A 708 6.35 -70.11 25.11
C ASP A 708 5.91 -70.39 23.67
N ILE A 709 6.87 -70.79 22.83
CA ILE A 709 6.65 -71.07 21.41
C ILE A 709 6.56 -72.60 21.20
N PRO A 710 5.42 -73.14 20.74
CA PRO A 710 5.29 -74.57 20.45
C PRO A 710 6.24 -75.02 19.33
N LEU A 711 6.92 -76.14 19.53
CA LEU A 711 7.84 -76.73 18.55
C LEU A 711 7.22 -77.97 17.88
N PRO A 712 7.00 -77.99 16.55
CA PRO A 712 6.63 -79.22 15.83
C PRO A 712 7.75 -80.28 15.86
N GLU A 713 7.38 -81.54 15.62
CA GLU A 713 8.33 -82.68 15.53
C GLU A 713 9.27 -82.57 14.32
N THR A 714 8.80 -81.95 13.22
CA THR A 714 9.56 -81.75 11.98
C THR A 714 9.16 -80.45 11.28
N GLY A 715 10.02 -79.91 10.43
CA GLY A 715 9.76 -78.74 9.59
C GLY A 715 10.55 -77.50 10.00
N ASP A 716 10.41 -76.44 9.21
CA ASP A 716 11.12 -75.18 9.41
C ASP A 716 10.30 -74.19 10.23
N ILE A 717 10.96 -73.59 11.22
CA ILE A 717 10.38 -72.59 12.12
C ILE A 717 11.15 -71.29 11.88
N SER A 718 10.45 -70.26 11.44
CA SER A 718 11.01 -68.92 11.26
C SER A 718 10.49 -67.98 12.33
N ILE A 719 11.39 -67.32 13.06
CA ILE A 719 11.07 -66.37 14.13
C ILE A 719 11.57 -64.99 13.71
N GLU A 720 10.70 -63.99 13.68
CA GLU A 720 11.08 -62.58 13.52
C GLU A 720 10.88 -61.86 14.85
N VAL A 721 11.92 -61.22 15.37
CA VAL A 721 11.87 -60.43 16.61
C VAL A 721 11.98 -58.95 16.27
N ALA A 722 10.86 -58.23 16.32
CA ALA A 722 10.76 -56.83 15.92
C ALA A 722 10.82 -55.87 17.11
N ASN A 723 11.70 -54.84 17.04
CA ASN A 723 11.75 -53.75 18.02
C ASN A 723 11.50 -52.40 17.37
N ALA A 724 10.86 -51.52 18.15
CA ALA A 724 10.65 -50.13 17.82
C ALA A 724 11.00 -49.25 19.03
N LEU A 725 11.56 -48.08 18.76
CA LEU A 725 11.71 -47.02 19.75
C LEU A 725 10.35 -46.35 19.96
N ARG A 726 10.11 -45.89 21.18
CA ARG A 726 9.03 -44.93 21.42
C ARG A 726 9.48 -43.59 20.89
N GLU A 727 8.55 -42.86 20.29
CA GLU A 727 8.83 -41.60 19.64
C GLU A 727 7.93 -40.49 20.20
N GLY A 728 8.43 -39.27 20.12
CA GLY A 728 7.73 -38.07 20.52
C GLY A 728 8.22 -36.86 19.74
N THR A 729 7.72 -35.69 20.10
CA THR A 729 8.09 -34.43 19.47
C THR A 729 8.18 -33.31 20.50
N PHE A 730 8.52 -32.10 20.05
CA PHE A 730 8.55 -30.92 20.89
C PHE A 730 7.74 -29.78 20.29
N THR A 731 7.30 -28.87 21.15
CA THR A 731 6.67 -27.62 20.73
C THR A 731 7.28 -26.43 21.46
N LEU A 732 7.30 -25.27 20.80
CA LEU A 732 7.76 -24.01 21.34
C LEU A 732 6.63 -22.97 21.25
N SER A 733 6.51 -22.11 22.26
CA SER A 733 5.57 -20.98 22.26
C SER A 733 6.30 -19.65 22.49
N LYS A 734 5.66 -18.54 22.08
CA LYS A 734 6.16 -17.18 22.31
C LYS A 734 5.46 -16.51 23.50
N ALA A 735 6.22 -15.76 24.29
CA ALA A 735 5.71 -14.87 25.33
C ALA A 735 6.52 -13.58 25.40
N PHE A 736 6.01 -12.57 26.13
CA PHE A 736 6.67 -11.29 26.33
C PHE A 736 6.68 -10.90 27.81
N GLU A 737 7.73 -10.21 28.23
CA GLU A 737 7.81 -9.54 29.53
C GLU A 737 8.09 -8.04 29.32
N GLY A 738 7.49 -7.18 30.16
CA GLY A 738 7.63 -5.73 30.07
C GLY A 738 6.58 -5.03 29.18
N VAL A 739 5.76 -5.81 28.46
CA VAL A 739 4.69 -5.33 27.56
C VAL A 739 3.49 -6.28 27.62
N SER A 740 2.27 -5.79 27.39
CA SER A 740 1.11 -6.68 27.20
C SER A 740 1.22 -7.37 25.84
N PRO A 741 0.81 -8.64 25.68
CA PRO A 741 0.73 -9.28 24.36
C PRO A 741 -0.11 -8.47 23.35
N ASP A 742 -1.12 -7.74 23.83
CA ASP A 742 -1.97 -6.88 23.00
C ASP A 742 -1.25 -5.64 22.45
N ASP A 743 -0.14 -5.21 23.07
CA ASP A 743 0.65 -4.06 22.60
C ASP A 743 1.75 -4.47 21.60
N VAL A 744 1.91 -5.78 21.37
CA VAL A 744 2.81 -6.30 20.33
C VAL A 744 2.01 -6.36 19.02
N PRO A 745 2.53 -5.79 17.91
CA PRO A 745 1.81 -5.80 16.64
C PRO A 745 1.35 -7.22 16.25
N PRO A 746 0.07 -7.41 15.88
CA PRO A 746 -0.43 -8.72 15.50
C PRO A 746 0.28 -9.20 14.22
N GLY A 747 0.45 -10.52 14.11
CA GLY A 747 1.08 -11.15 12.95
C GLY A 747 2.61 -11.17 12.94
N LEU A 748 3.28 -10.64 13.98
CA LEU A 748 4.72 -10.83 14.14
C LEU A 748 5.05 -12.30 14.42
N GLU A 749 6.06 -12.81 13.71
CA GLU A 749 6.60 -14.15 13.93
C GLU A 749 8.08 -14.09 14.30
N PHE A 750 8.50 -15.00 15.18
CA PHE A 750 9.86 -15.05 15.71
C PHE A 750 10.52 -16.36 15.31
N THR A 751 11.66 -16.30 14.64
CA THR A 751 12.35 -17.52 14.21
C THR A 751 13.24 -18.09 15.30
N VAL A 752 13.11 -19.40 15.53
CA VAL A 752 13.97 -20.18 16.42
C VAL A 752 14.67 -21.26 15.63
N ALA A 753 16.01 -21.26 15.66
CA ALA A 753 16.80 -22.39 15.21
C ALA A 753 16.85 -23.47 16.31
N TRP A 754 16.70 -24.73 15.94
CA TRP A 754 16.73 -25.86 16.84
C TRP A 754 17.73 -26.93 16.37
N THR A 755 18.19 -27.73 17.32
CA THR A 755 19.09 -28.85 17.11
C THR A 755 18.64 -30.02 17.97
N ALA A 756 18.31 -31.13 17.33
CA ALA A 756 17.97 -32.40 17.95
C ALA A 756 19.19 -33.32 17.92
N THR A 757 19.65 -33.78 19.08
CA THR A 757 20.70 -34.79 19.20
C THR A 757 20.05 -36.10 19.64
N LEU A 758 20.03 -37.09 18.74
CA LEU A 758 19.45 -38.41 18.98
C LEU A 758 20.30 -39.20 20.00
N PRO A 759 19.76 -40.25 20.63
CA PRO A 759 20.52 -41.10 21.54
C PRO A 759 21.79 -41.70 20.92
N THR A 760 21.78 -41.98 19.61
CA THR A 760 22.92 -42.49 18.83
C THR A 760 24.02 -41.45 18.62
N GLY A 761 23.72 -40.16 18.85
CA GLY A 761 24.61 -39.03 18.62
C GLY A 761 24.43 -38.34 17.26
N GLU A 762 23.52 -38.85 16.40
CA GLU A 762 23.10 -38.14 15.18
C GLU A 762 22.49 -36.78 15.53
N VAL A 763 22.76 -35.78 14.69
CA VAL A 763 22.27 -34.41 14.86
C VAL A 763 21.38 -34.04 13.70
N ARG A 764 20.17 -33.56 14.01
CA ARG A 764 19.23 -32.94 13.05
C ARG A 764 19.00 -31.49 13.44
N THR A 765 18.86 -30.60 12.46
CA THR A 765 18.67 -29.16 12.68
C THR A 765 17.54 -28.62 11.86
N GLY A 766 16.96 -27.50 12.31
CA GLY A 766 15.99 -26.76 11.51
C GLY A 766 15.64 -25.44 12.18
N THR A 767 14.67 -24.76 11.58
CA THR A 767 14.11 -23.49 12.03
C THR A 767 12.60 -23.61 12.18
N LEU A 768 12.04 -22.92 13.18
CA LEU A 768 10.60 -22.83 13.44
C LEU A 768 10.20 -21.36 13.53
N ARG A 769 9.00 -21.02 13.04
CA ARG A 769 8.43 -19.68 13.21
C ARG A 769 7.39 -19.69 14.33
N LEU A 770 7.69 -18.97 15.41
CA LEU A 770 6.83 -18.86 16.57
C LEU A 770 5.89 -17.65 16.41
N PRO A 771 4.56 -17.84 16.38
CA PRO A 771 3.64 -16.71 16.28
C PRO A 771 3.65 -15.89 17.57
N GLY A 772 3.70 -14.57 17.45
CA GLY A 772 3.71 -13.63 18.57
C GLY A 772 2.52 -13.78 19.53
N GLY A 773 1.39 -14.29 19.04
CA GLY A 773 0.21 -14.62 19.86
C GLY A 773 0.41 -15.79 20.84
N GLY A 774 1.53 -16.49 20.79
CA GLY A 774 1.92 -17.51 21.76
C GLY A 774 1.35 -18.92 21.49
N ALA A 775 0.75 -19.15 20.32
CA ALA A 775 0.33 -20.48 19.92
C ALA A 775 1.56 -21.42 19.84
N PRO A 776 1.50 -22.63 20.44
CA PRO A 776 2.57 -23.60 20.33
C PRO A 776 2.72 -24.12 18.91
N VAL A 777 3.95 -24.19 18.41
CA VAL A 777 4.32 -24.78 17.12
C VAL A 777 5.45 -25.78 17.30
N GLY A 778 5.56 -26.75 16.39
CA GLY A 778 6.60 -27.77 16.41
C GLY A 778 7.01 -28.16 14.99
N PRO A 779 8.12 -28.89 14.82
CA PRO A 779 8.58 -29.31 13.49
C PRO A 779 7.60 -30.31 12.87
N VAL A 780 7.48 -30.25 11.55
CA VAL A 780 6.63 -31.15 10.76
C VAL A 780 7.44 -31.92 9.73
N ASP A 781 6.93 -33.07 9.30
CA ASP A 781 7.43 -33.85 8.17
C ASP A 781 6.81 -33.40 6.84
N GLU A 782 7.19 -34.04 5.74
CA GLU A 782 6.71 -33.74 4.38
C GLU A 782 5.19 -33.90 4.22
N SER A 783 4.54 -34.68 5.08
CA SER A 783 3.09 -34.85 5.10
C SER A 783 2.36 -33.82 5.98
N GLY A 784 3.11 -32.87 6.56
CA GLY A 784 2.63 -31.88 7.50
C GLY A 784 2.27 -32.47 8.87
N GLN A 785 2.67 -33.71 9.17
CA GLN A 785 2.49 -34.31 10.48
C GLN A 785 3.66 -33.94 11.40
N PRO A 786 3.50 -33.97 12.73
CA PRO A 786 4.59 -33.65 13.64
C PRO A 786 5.81 -34.56 13.41
N MET A 787 6.98 -33.96 13.25
CA MET A 787 8.23 -34.69 13.12
C MET A 787 8.52 -35.43 14.42
N LEU A 788 8.77 -36.73 14.31
CA LEU A 788 9.00 -37.64 15.43
C LEU A 788 10.49 -37.87 15.67
N PHE A 789 10.84 -37.99 16.95
CA PHE A 789 12.18 -38.27 17.43
C PHE A 789 12.13 -39.37 18.50
N PRO A 790 13.15 -40.24 18.60
CA PRO A 790 13.25 -41.24 19.65
C PRO A 790 13.22 -40.63 21.05
N TYR A 791 12.64 -41.37 22.00
CA TYR A 791 12.76 -41.07 23.42
C TYR A 791 14.23 -40.99 23.84
N GLY A 792 14.57 -39.98 24.62
CA GLY A 792 15.96 -39.64 24.99
C GLY A 792 16.64 -38.61 24.07
N THR A 793 16.03 -38.25 22.94
CA THR A 793 16.54 -37.16 22.07
C THR A 793 16.58 -35.84 22.82
N VAL A 794 17.71 -35.13 22.74
CA VAL A 794 17.91 -33.83 23.39
C VAL A 794 17.73 -32.71 22.38
N ILE A 795 16.81 -31.78 22.66
CA ILE A 795 16.53 -30.62 21.83
C ILE A 795 17.14 -29.37 22.47
N THR A 796 17.96 -28.66 21.70
CA THR A 796 18.45 -27.32 22.04
C THR A 796 17.94 -26.32 21.01
N TYR A 797 17.87 -25.04 21.39
CA TYR A 797 17.29 -24.01 20.54
C TYR A 797 17.89 -22.63 20.84
N THR A 798 17.83 -21.74 19.84
CA THR A 798 18.28 -20.35 19.94
C THR A 798 17.36 -19.48 19.10
N GLU A 799 16.90 -18.36 19.67
CA GLU A 799 16.16 -17.35 18.90
C GLU A 799 17.12 -16.65 17.92
N LEU A 800 16.69 -16.49 16.67
CA LEU A 800 17.38 -15.66 15.69
C LEU A 800 17.07 -14.18 15.94
N THR A 801 17.49 -13.31 15.03
CA THR A 801 17.20 -11.87 15.13
C THR A 801 15.68 -11.65 15.24
N ALA A 802 15.23 -11.02 16.32
CA ALA A 802 13.83 -10.68 16.51
C ALA A 802 13.36 -9.66 15.45
N PRO A 803 12.08 -9.70 15.02
CA PRO A 803 11.48 -8.68 14.16
C PRO A 803 11.71 -7.26 14.69
N ALA A 804 12.17 -6.34 13.84
CA ALA A 804 12.34 -4.96 14.24
C ALA A 804 10.98 -4.24 14.28
N VAL A 805 10.64 -3.66 15.43
CA VAL A 805 9.38 -2.93 15.62
C VAL A 805 9.68 -1.51 16.07
N ARG A 806 9.20 -0.51 15.32
CA ARG A 806 9.47 0.93 15.57
C ARG A 806 9.14 1.39 16.98
N SER A 807 8.08 0.86 17.59
CA SER A 807 7.59 1.26 18.90
C SER A 807 8.19 0.47 20.07
N LEU A 808 9.00 -0.56 19.79
CA LEU A 808 9.52 -1.48 20.81
C LEU A 808 11.04 -1.57 20.75
N THR A 809 11.65 -1.94 21.87
CA THR A 809 13.05 -2.35 21.92
C THR A 809 13.15 -3.69 22.63
N TRP A 810 13.78 -4.66 21.96
CA TRP A 810 14.08 -5.96 22.52
C TRP A 810 15.33 -5.86 23.40
N LEU A 811 15.18 -6.17 24.69
CA LEU A 811 16.25 -6.05 25.68
C LEU A 811 17.02 -7.37 25.86
N GLY A 812 16.38 -8.48 25.50
CA GLY A 812 16.94 -9.83 25.60
C GLY A 812 15.88 -10.89 25.44
N ALA A 813 16.32 -12.15 25.43
CA ALA A 813 15.44 -13.30 25.28
C ALA A 813 15.91 -14.47 26.15
N ARG A 814 14.95 -15.30 26.56
CA ARG A 814 15.21 -16.49 27.38
C ARG A 814 14.16 -17.55 27.13
N PHE A 815 14.56 -18.81 27.27
CA PHE A 815 13.65 -19.94 27.23
C PHE A 815 13.32 -20.43 28.64
N SER A 816 12.09 -20.93 28.84
CA SER A 816 11.65 -21.50 30.12
C SER A 816 12.48 -22.71 30.56
N LEU A 817 13.04 -23.43 29.59
CA LEU A 817 13.97 -24.54 29.76
C LEU A 817 15.16 -24.31 28.83
N ALA A 818 16.37 -24.67 29.24
CA ALA A 818 17.56 -24.52 28.38
C ALA A 818 17.66 -25.59 27.27
N GLN A 819 17.04 -26.74 27.51
CA GLN A 819 16.92 -27.86 26.58
C GLN A 819 15.68 -28.68 26.92
N LEU A 820 15.20 -29.48 25.98
CA LEU A 820 14.13 -30.47 26.17
C LEU A 820 14.70 -31.88 25.96
N VAL A 821 14.10 -32.88 26.61
CA VAL A 821 14.41 -34.29 26.37
C VAL A 821 13.11 -35.02 26.01
N ILE A 822 13.04 -35.59 24.80
CA ILE A 822 11.85 -36.30 24.32
C ILE A 822 11.57 -37.51 25.21
N GLY A 823 10.31 -37.69 25.63
CA GLY A 823 9.92 -38.78 26.52
C GLY A 823 10.20 -38.51 28.01
N GLN A 824 10.75 -37.36 28.37
CA GLN A 824 10.94 -36.99 29.78
C GLN A 824 9.59 -37.00 30.52
N ASP A 825 9.57 -37.59 31.72
CA ASP A 825 8.34 -37.80 32.50
C ASP A 825 7.23 -38.52 31.70
N ASP A 826 7.63 -39.40 30.79
CA ASP A 826 6.78 -40.19 29.89
C ASP A 826 5.91 -39.36 28.93
N GLN A 827 6.31 -38.11 28.66
CA GLN A 827 5.59 -37.21 27.75
C GLN A 827 6.05 -37.40 26.30
N ALA A 828 5.12 -37.79 25.43
CA ALA A 828 5.35 -37.85 23.98
C ALA A 828 5.48 -36.46 23.32
N VAL A 829 4.99 -35.41 23.98
CA VAL A 829 5.18 -34.02 23.53
C VAL A 829 5.74 -33.19 24.68
N VAL A 830 6.95 -32.67 24.50
CA VAL A 830 7.60 -31.77 25.46
C VAL A 830 7.52 -30.32 24.98
N HIS A 831 7.56 -29.36 25.91
CA HIS A 831 7.26 -27.96 25.60
C HIS A 831 8.21 -26.98 26.29
N ALA A 832 8.60 -25.92 25.57
CA ALA A 832 9.26 -24.74 26.14
C ALA A 832 8.65 -23.44 25.62
N THR A 833 8.87 -22.35 26.34
CA THR A 833 8.40 -21.00 25.98
C THR A 833 9.58 -20.06 25.82
N LEU A 834 9.64 -19.34 24.69
CA LEU A 834 10.55 -18.24 24.44
C LEU A 834 9.94 -16.91 24.92
N THR A 835 10.52 -16.31 25.95
CA THR A 835 10.14 -14.98 26.44
C THR A 835 11.15 -13.93 25.99
N ASN A 836 10.68 -12.88 25.32
CA ASN A 836 11.49 -11.70 25.04
C ASN A 836 11.16 -10.61 26.06
N ASP A 837 12.20 -9.98 26.58
CA ASP A 837 12.12 -8.79 27.41
C ASP A 837 11.99 -7.57 26.49
N VAL A 838 10.94 -6.77 26.70
CA VAL A 838 10.53 -5.70 25.78
C VAL A 838 10.35 -4.39 26.55
N SER A 839 10.77 -3.29 25.95
CA SER A 839 10.40 -1.94 26.41
C SER A 839 9.69 -1.16 25.30
N VAL A 840 8.57 -0.52 25.64
CA VAL A 840 7.86 0.40 24.75
C VAL A 840 8.59 1.74 24.69
N LEU A 841 8.92 2.19 23.48
CA LEU A 841 9.51 3.51 23.23
C LEU A 841 8.42 4.58 23.36
N ARG A 842 8.74 5.69 24.03
CA ARG A 842 7.78 6.75 24.36
C ARG A 842 8.32 8.14 24.00
N GLY A 843 7.42 9.03 23.57
CA GLY A 843 7.70 10.42 23.23
C GLY A 843 6.61 11.37 23.72
N THR A 844 6.69 12.65 23.39
CA THR A 844 5.68 13.67 23.74
C THR A 844 5.54 14.69 22.60
N PHE A 845 4.73 15.73 22.78
CA PHE A 845 4.58 16.84 21.85
C PHE A 845 4.57 18.18 22.61
N LEU A 846 4.83 19.26 21.90
CA LEU A 846 4.71 20.63 22.40
C LEU A 846 3.81 21.45 21.45
N VAL A 847 3.17 22.46 22.00
CA VAL A 847 2.44 23.49 21.25
C VAL A 847 3.05 24.84 21.60
N GLN A 848 3.19 25.71 20.61
CA GLN A 848 3.64 27.09 20.73
C GLN A 848 2.49 28.02 20.35
N LYS A 849 2.26 29.07 21.14
CA LYS A 849 1.22 30.06 20.87
C LYS A 849 1.76 31.20 20.01
N ASP A 850 0.97 31.61 19.01
CA ASP A 850 1.18 32.82 18.22
C ASP A 850 -0.12 33.63 18.09
N PHE A 851 0.00 34.89 17.63
CA PHE A 851 -1.10 35.83 17.46
C PHE A 851 -0.98 36.67 16.19
N ALA A 852 -2.11 36.84 15.49
CA ALA A 852 -2.24 37.73 14.35
C ALA A 852 -3.22 38.88 14.68
N GLY A 853 -2.82 40.12 14.39
CA GLY A 853 -3.69 41.31 14.56
C GLY A 853 -3.74 41.91 15.97
N ILE A 854 -2.95 41.38 16.92
CA ILE A 854 -2.69 41.99 18.23
C ILE A 854 -1.25 41.69 18.67
N ASP A 855 -0.62 42.59 19.41
CA ASP A 855 0.66 42.33 20.07
C ASP A 855 0.40 41.46 21.33
N PRO A 856 1.10 40.33 21.53
CA PRO A 856 0.92 39.47 22.70
C PRO A 856 1.03 40.22 24.05
N ASP A 857 1.83 41.29 24.13
CA ASP A 857 1.98 42.11 25.34
C ASP A 857 0.71 42.92 25.69
N GLU A 858 -0.26 43.04 24.77
CA GLU A 858 -1.54 43.72 24.98
C GLU A 858 -2.66 42.78 25.48
N LEU A 859 -2.41 41.47 25.54
CA LEU A 859 -3.37 40.49 26.04
C LEU A 859 -3.62 40.66 27.55
N LEU A 860 -4.84 40.33 27.98
CA LEU A 860 -5.26 40.37 29.39
C LEU A 860 -5.23 38.98 30.06
N THR A 861 -4.62 38.00 29.40
CA THR A 861 -4.41 36.64 29.91
C THR A 861 -2.97 36.19 29.64
N ASP A 862 -2.44 35.37 30.53
CA ASP A 862 -1.07 34.86 30.43
C ASP A 862 -1.02 33.45 29.78
N SER A 863 -2.17 32.79 29.61
CA SER A 863 -2.25 31.43 29.06
C SER A 863 -3.60 31.08 28.45
N PHE A 864 -3.60 30.04 27.62
CA PHE A 864 -4.75 29.41 26.96
C PHE A 864 -4.84 27.93 27.34
N THR A 865 -6.01 27.32 27.21
CA THR A 865 -6.18 25.87 27.45
C THR A 865 -6.17 25.12 26.12
N ILE A 866 -5.37 24.05 26.08
CA ILE A 866 -5.44 23.04 25.02
C ILE A 866 -6.00 21.75 25.62
N ASP A 867 -7.07 21.24 25.00
CA ASP A 867 -7.53 19.87 25.20
C ASP A 867 -6.90 18.99 24.12
N TYR A 868 -6.57 17.75 24.49
CA TYR A 868 -6.06 16.77 23.55
C TYR A 868 -6.72 15.41 23.76
N VAL A 869 -6.78 14.64 22.68
CA VAL A 869 -7.12 13.22 22.67
C VAL A 869 -5.99 12.46 22.01
N ALA A 870 -5.21 11.75 22.81
CA ALA A 870 -4.16 10.85 22.36
C ALA A 870 -4.76 9.46 22.11
N ARG A 871 -4.66 8.96 20.87
CA ARG A 871 -5.02 7.59 20.50
C ARG A 871 -3.74 6.79 20.32
N GLU A 872 -3.53 5.86 21.23
CA GLU A 872 -2.39 4.95 21.22
C GLU A 872 -2.51 3.93 20.06
N PRO A 873 -1.42 3.25 19.66
CA PRO A 873 -1.44 2.30 18.53
C PRO A 873 -2.45 1.15 18.69
N ASP A 874 -2.77 0.77 19.94
CA ASP A 874 -3.80 -0.20 20.30
C ASP A 874 -5.25 0.37 20.22
N LEU A 875 -5.38 1.61 19.74
CA LEU A 875 -6.59 2.42 19.67
C LEU A 875 -7.16 2.89 21.02
N THR A 876 -6.43 2.68 22.12
CA THR A 876 -6.79 3.23 23.43
C THR A 876 -6.73 4.76 23.38
N ALA A 877 -7.81 5.42 23.81
CA ALA A 877 -7.90 6.87 23.78
C ALA A 877 -7.74 7.47 25.19
N THR A 878 -6.71 8.29 25.36
CA THR A 878 -6.46 9.07 26.58
C THR A 878 -6.70 10.55 26.27
N ALA A 879 -7.68 11.15 26.94
CA ALA A 879 -7.93 12.58 26.85
C ALA A 879 -7.24 13.33 28.00
N GLY A 880 -6.75 14.52 27.73
CA GLY A 880 -6.17 15.39 28.74
C GLY A 880 -6.23 16.85 28.35
N ARG A 881 -5.70 17.72 29.22
CA ARG A 881 -5.59 19.15 28.98
C ARG A 881 -4.31 19.70 29.55
N PHE A 882 -3.79 20.77 28.97
CA PHE A 882 -2.65 21.51 29.51
C PHE A 882 -2.80 23.02 29.27
N SER A 883 -2.02 23.80 30.03
CA SER A 883 -1.97 25.25 29.90
C SER A 883 -0.87 25.64 28.92
N LEU A 884 -1.21 26.43 27.91
CA LEU A 884 -0.32 26.94 26.88
C LEU A 884 -0.01 28.43 27.16
N PRO A 885 1.25 28.80 27.43
CA PRO A 885 1.64 30.19 27.65
C PRO A 885 1.30 31.09 26.47
N ALA A 886 0.84 32.31 26.76
CA ALA A 886 0.53 33.33 25.75
C ALA A 886 1.80 34.01 25.17
N ASP A 887 2.96 33.83 25.82
CA ASP A 887 4.22 34.50 25.47
C ASP A 887 5.02 33.78 24.35
N GLY A 888 4.45 32.74 23.77
CA GLY A 888 5.10 31.92 22.74
C GLY A 888 6.09 30.90 23.28
N THR A 889 6.15 30.66 24.60
CA THR A 889 6.92 29.54 25.15
C THR A 889 6.22 28.20 24.82
N PRO A 890 6.91 27.23 24.17
CA PRO A 890 6.33 25.92 23.91
C PRO A 890 5.95 25.17 25.19
N ALA A 891 4.76 24.58 25.23
CA ALA A 891 4.26 23.79 26.35
C ALA A 891 3.55 22.52 25.87
N GLY A 892 3.55 21.49 26.72
CA GLY A 892 2.91 20.21 26.44
C GLY A 892 2.27 19.61 27.68
N PRO A 893 1.75 18.38 27.59
CA PRO A 893 1.04 17.74 28.69
C PRO A 893 1.99 17.34 29.83
N ILE A 894 1.60 17.69 31.05
CA ILE A 894 2.30 17.34 32.30
C ILE A 894 1.34 16.66 33.28
N ASP A 895 1.86 15.74 34.09
CA ASP A 895 1.12 15.07 35.14
C ASP A 895 0.90 16.01 36.36
N THR A 896 0.17 15.52 37.37
CA THR A 896 -0.10 16.28 38.60
C THR A 896 1.14 16.58 39.44
N SER A 897 2.27 15.92 39.18
CA SER A 897 3.56 16.14 39.82
C SER A 897 4.47 17.07 39.01
N GLY A 898 4.03 17.51 37.82
CA GLY A 898 4.77 18.38 36.91
C GLY A 898 5.75 17.64 35.99
N ASN A 899 5.67 16.31 35.88
CA ASN A 899 6.49 15.56 34.92
C ASN A 899 5.81 15.52 33.56
N THR A 900 6.59 15.53 32.48
CA THR A 900 6.09 15.38 31.11
C THR A 900 5.33 14.07 30.96
N ILE A 901 4.12 14.13 30.40
CA ILE A 901 3.37 12.95 29.99
C ILE A 901 3.95 12.49 28.65
N THR A 902 4.32 11.21 28.61
CA THR A 902 4.85 10.56 27.41
C THR A 902 3.91 9.46 26.93
N PHE A 903 3.73 9.38 25.62
CA PHE A 903 2.90 8.39 24.94
C PHE A 903 3.78 7.40 24.18
N PRO A 904 3.32 6.16 23.93
CA PRO A 904 3.99 5.27 23.00
C PRO A 904 4.26 5.92 21.63
N VAL A 905 5.37 5.56 21.00
CA VAL A 905 5.62 5.94 19.60
C VAL A 905 4.52 5.37 18.70
N GLY A 906 4.03 6.17 17.75
CA GLY A 906 2.87 5.88 16.90
C GLY A 906 1.54 6.41 17.44
N THR A 907 1.50 6.97 18.66
CA THR A 907 0.29 7.62 19.18
C THR A 907 -0.08 8.82 18.31
N THR A 908 -1.33 8.87 17.83
CA THR A 908 -1.87 10.06 17.16
C THR A 908 -2.59 10.94 18.18
N VAL A 909 -2.20 12.20 18.27
CA VAL A 909 -2.76 13.18 19.19
C VAL A 909 -3.56 14.20 18.39
N GLN A 910 -4.86 14.27 18.66
CA GLN A 910 -5.72 15.35 18.17
C GLN A 910 -5.79 16.45 19.21
N LEU A 911 -5.60 17.70 18.80
CA LEU A 911 -5.63 18.87 19.67
C LEU A 911 -6.80 19.77 19.32
N ILE A 912 -7.31 20.45 20.34
CA ILE A 912 -8.29 21.53 20.21
C ILE A 912 -8.00 22.60 21.26
N GLU A 913 -8.03 23.86 20.84
CA GLU A 913 -7.98 24.98 21.77
C GLU A 913 -9.38 25.22 22.34
N GLU A 914 -9.47 25.41 23.66
CA GLU A 914 -10.71 25.89 24.28
C GLU A 914 -10.99 27.31 23.77
N PRO A 915 -12.20 27.62 23.24
CA PRO A 915 -12.49 28.91 22.64
C PRO A 915 -12.06 30.08 23.55
N PRO A 916 -11.17 30.97 23.07
CA PRO A 916 -10.66 32.08 23.86
C PRO A 916 -11.77 32.95 24.45
N ASP A 917 -11.68 33.27 25.74
CA ASP A 917 -12.62 34.18 26.39
C ASP A 917 -12.45 35.60 25.80
N ALA A 918 -13.55 36.29 25.53
CA ALA A 918 -13.52 37.67 25.05
C ALA A 918 -12.86 38.64 26.06
N SER A 919 -12.85 38.29 27.35
CA SER A 919 -12.16 39.05 28.40
C SER A 919 -10.64 38.92 28.36
N ALA A 920 -10.08 38.00 27.57
CA ALA A 920 -8.65 37.91 27.32
C ALA A 920 -8.14 39.05 26.40
N LEU A 921 -9.04 39.80 25.75
CA LEU A 921 -8.69 40.92 24.88
C LEU A 921 -8.96 42.28 25.54
N PRO A 922 -8.16 43.31 25.23
CA PRO A 922 -8.48 44.67 25.62
C PRO A 922 -9.76 45.19 24.92
N PRO A 923 -10.43 46.21 25.47
CA PRO A 923 -11.62 46.79 24.85
C PRO A 923 -11.35 47.29 23.42
N GLY A 924 -12.23 46.93 22.48
CA GLY A 924 -12.09 47.33 21.08
C GLY A 924 -11.44 46.28 20.17
N TYR A 925 -11.32 45.03 20.63
CA TYR A 925 -10.89 43.90 19.81
C TYR A 925 -11.87 42.74 19.92
N THR A 926 -11.84 41.83 18.95
CA THR A 926 -12.57 40.55 18.99
C THR A 926 -11.78 39.46 18.29
N TRP A 927 -11.92 38.22 18.77
CA TRP A 927 -11.33 37.04 18.12
C TRP A 927 -11.99 36.81 16.76
N SER A 928 -11.20 36.50 15.73
CA SER A 928 -11.68 36.29 14.36
C SER A 928 -11.43 34.88 13.81
N GLY A 929 -10.51 34.12 14.41
CA GLY A 929 -10.25 32.74 14.02
C GLY A 929 -9.04 32.13 14.71
N THR A 930 -8.86 30.83 14.49
CA THR A 930 -7.75 30.04 15.01
C THR A 930 -7.19 29.20 13.87
N THR A 931 -5.88 29.21 13.69
CA THR A 931 -5.17 28.41 12.68
C THR A 931 -4.06 27.60 13.34
N TRP A 932 -3.84 26.39 12.83
CA TRP A 932 -2.78 25.50 13.29
C TRP A 932 -1.79 25.25 12.16
N ASN A 933 -0.51 25.14 12.48
CA ASN A 933 0.55 24.80 11.54
C ASN A 933 1.44 23.68 12.13
N PRO A 934 1.67 22.56 11.44
CA PRO A 934 1.08 22.17 10.14
C PRO A 934 -0.40 21.77 10.22
N GLY A 935 -0.94 21.54 11.42
CA GLY A 935 -2.33 21.17 11.65
C GLY A 935 -2.61 20.95 13.14
N SER A 936 -3.83 20.61 13.51
CA SER A 936 -4.22 20.33 14.91
C SER A 936 -4.07 18.87 15.31
N SER A 937 -3.19 18.14 14.63
CA SER A 937 -2.94 16.71 14.84
C SER A 937 -1.45 16.43 14.74
N VAL A 938 -0.95 15.47 15.51
CA VAL A 938 0.45 15.03 15.48
C VAL A 938 0.59 13.55 15.82
N GLU A 939 1.46 12.84 15.11
CA GLU A 939 1.88 11.49 15.49
C GLU A 939 3.17 11.57 16.31
N ILE A 940 3.24 10.82 17.42
CA ILE A 940 4.42 10.74 18.27
C ILE A 940 5.47 9.85 17.59
N GLY A 941 6.52 10.47 17.05
CA GLY A 941 7.66 9.78 16.43
C GLY A 941 8.77 9.39 17.40
N LEU A 942 9.81 8.75 16.85
CA LEU A 942 11.12 8.59 17.51
C LEU A 942 11.94 9.87 17.31
N GLY A 943 12.77 10.22 18.29
CA GLY A 943 13.69 11.35 18.19
C GLY A 943 13.15 12.65 18.78
N GLU A 944 13.20 13.74 18.02
CA GLU A 944 12.85 15.08 18.49
C GLU A 944 11.36 15.22 18.84
N THR A 945 11.06 16.05 19.83
CA THR A 945 9.70 16.36 20.25
C THR A 945 9.05 17.34 19.26
N PRO A 946 7.98 16.96 18.54
CA PRO A 946 7.32 17.86 17.60
C PRO A 946 6.75 19.09 18.31
N VAL A 947 6.85 20.25 17.65
CA VAL A 947 6.30 21.53 18.10
C VAL A 947 5.27 22.02 17.08
N LEU A 948 4.02 22.18 17.50
CA LEU A 948 2.94 22.68 16.66
C LEU A 948 2.70 24.16 16.97
N GLU A 949 2.45 24.97 15.95
CA GLU A 949 2.13 26.39 16.15
C GLU A 949 0.61 26.61 16.10
N LEU A 950 0.10 27.35 17.10
CA LEU A 950 -1.31 27.71 17.24
C LEU A 950 -1.46 29.24 17.20
N THR A 951 -1.97 29.76 16.10
CA THR A 951 -2.18 31.20 15.90
C THR A 951 -3.64 31.58 16.14
N ASN A 952 -3.88 32.52 17.07
CA ASN A 952 -5.20 33.15 17.19
C ASN A 952 -5.21 34.50 16.49
N SER A 953 -6.19 34.69 15.63
CA SER A 953 -6.40 35.94 14.92
C SER A 953 -7.37 36.84 15.69
N VAL A 954 -7.01 38.12 15.75
CA VAL A 954 -7.75 39.18 16.42
C VAL A 954 -8.01 40.29 15.42
N VAL A 955 -9.20 40.87 15.49
CA VAL A 955 -9.58 42.02 14.66
C VAL A 955 -9.94 43.18 15.55
N ALA A 956 -9.35 44.34 15.26
CA ALA A 956 -9.70 45.60 15.88
C ALA A 956 -11.12 46.01 15.49
N LEU A 957 -11.87 46.55 16.45
CA LEU A 957 -13.24 47.02 16.31
C LEU A 957 -13.28 48.54 16.39
N THR A 958 -14.12 49.14 15.56
CA THR A 958 -14.41 50.57 15.49
C THR A 958 -15.92 50.80 15.48
N ARG A 959 -16.38 51.97 15.92
CA ARG A 959 -17.78 52.39 15.76
C ARG A 959 -17.87 53.83 15.31
N MET A 960 -19.04 54.25 14.91
CA MET A 960 -19.32 55.60 14.49
C MET A 960 -20.14 56.34 15.54
N ALA A 961 -19.85 57.63 15.73
CA ALA A 961 -20.70 58.57 16.45
C ALA A 961 -21.17 59.64 15.46
N VAL A 962 -22.45 59.63 15.09
CA VAL A 962 -23.01 60.55 14.10
C VAL A 962 -23.84 61.62 14.81
N THR A 963 -23.52 62.89 14.59
CA THR A 963 -24.27 64.04 15.11
C THR A 963 -24.86 64.84 13.95
N LYS A 964 -26.17 65.10 14.01
CA LYS A 964 -26.84 65.99 13.06
C LYS A 964 -26.70 67.45 13.52
N VAL A 965 -26.32 68.34 12.61
CA VAL A 965 -26.29 69.78 12.84
C VAL A 965 -27.17 70.47 11.80
N VAL A 966 -27.90 71.49 12.23
CA VAL A 966 -28.62 72.41 11.33
C VAL A 966 -28.02 73.79 11.55
N ASP A 967 -27.48 74.37 10.48
CA ASP A 967 -26.77 75.66 10.47
C ASP A 967 -27.42 76.61 9.44
N GLY A 968 -27.03 77.87 9.38
CA GLY A 968 -27.58 78.87 8.44
C GLY A 968 -28.60 79.85 9.03
N ASP A 969 -28.94 80.89 8.27
CA ASP A 969 -29.76 82.03 8.76
C ASP A 969 -31.27 81.71 8.89
N GLY A 970 -31.71 80.55 8.39
CA GLY A 970 -33.04 79.96 8.56
C GLY A 970 -33.10 78.81 9.59
N ALA A 971 -31.99 78.43 10.23
CA ALA A 971 -31.95 77.30 11.17
C ALA A 971 -32.94 77.43 12.34
N ALA A 972 -33.16 78.65 12.84
CA ALA A 972 -34.12 78.93 13.92
C ALA A 972 -35.60 78.72 13.52
N SER A 973 -35.89 78.56 12.23
CA SER A 973 -37.22 78.26 11.70
C SER A 973 -37.50 76.76 11.55
N VAL A 974 -36.52 75.90 11.86
CA VAL A 974 -36.70 74.44 11.88
C VAL A 974 -37.35 74.04 13.21
N PRO A 975 -38.55 73.42 13.20
CA PRO A 975 -39.24 73.04 14.43
C PRO A 975 -38.43 72.09 15.32
N GLU A 976 -38.56 72.26 16.63
CA GLU A 976 -38.01 71.32 17.61
C GLU A 976 -38.63 69.92 17.39
N GLY A 977 -37.79 68.88 17.43
CA GLY A 977 -38.20 67.50 17.12
C GLY A 977 -38.25 67.13 15.63
N THR A 978 -37.77 68.01 14.73
CA THR A 978 -37.57 67.65 13.32
C THR A 978 -36.49 66.57 13.21
N THR A 979 -36.80 65.45 12.54
CA THR A 979 -35.83 64.38 12.27
C THR A 979 -35.33 64.41 10.82
N PHE A 980 -34.12 63.89 10.62
CA PHE A 980 -33.46 63.81 9.32
C PHE A 980 -33.18 62.33 8.97
N PRO A 981 -33.90 61.77 7.99
CA PRO A 981 -33.73 60.37 7.61
C PRO A 981 -32.41 60.13 6.87
N VAL A 982 -31.68 59.10 7.29
CA VAL A 982 -30.43 58.66 6.65
C VAL A 982 -30.53 57.19 6.25
N ASP A 983 -30.33 56.94 4.95
CA ASP A 983 -30.09 55.61 4.42
C ASP A 983 -28.59 55.29 4.53
N TRP A 984 -28.26 54.07 4.93
CA TRP A 984 -26.87 53.65 5.11
C TRP A 984 -26.67 52.19 4.75
N TRP A 985 -25.42 51.84 4.47
CA TRP A 985 -25.00 50.52 3.98
C TRP A 985 -23.76 50.05 4.72
N ILE A 986 -23.68 48.74 4.94
CA ILE A 986 -22.48 48.04 5.40
C ILE A 986 -22.05 47.13 4.26
N ASP A 987 -20.82 47.31 3.76
CA ASP A 987 -20.24 46.54 2.65
C ASP A 987 -21.19 46.44 1.43
N GLY A 988 -21.88 47.54 1.13
CA GLY A 988 -22.86 47.66 0.04
C GLY A 988 -24.27 47.13 0.34
N ALA A 989 -24.49 46.45 1.47
CA ALA A 989 -25.80 45.94 1.89
C ALA A 989 -26.61 47.01 2.65
N PRO A 990 -27.85 47.33 2.23
CA PRO A 990 -28.67 48.37 2.84
C PRO A 990 -29.09 48.00 4.26
N GLN A 991 -29.00 48.96 5.17
CA GLN A 991 -29.38 48.84 6.56
C GLN A 991 -30.72 49.52 6.85
N THR A 992 -31.27 49.26 8.03
CA THR A 992 -32.47 49.96 8.51
C THR A 992 -32.18 51.45 8.61
N ARG A 993 -32.99 52.26 7.93
CA ARG A 993 -32.93 53.73 7.96
C ARG A 993 -32.93 54.25 9.40
N VAL A 994 -32.10 55.27 9.65
CA VAL A 994 -32.02 55.95 10.94
C VAL A 994 -32.55 57.37 10.85
N GLU A 995 -33.24 57.81 11.90
CA GLU A 995 -33.76 59.17 12.03
C GLU A 995 -32.84 59.96 12.96
N LEU A 996 -32.21 61.02 12.46
CA LEU A 996 -31.31 61.85 13.25
C LEU A 996 -32.01 63.11 13.76
N GLU A 997 -31.92 63.37 15.06
CA GLU A 997 -32.35 64.64 15.66
C GLU A 997 -31.17 65.62 15.74
N PRO A 998 -31.38 66.93 15.47
CA PRO A 998 -30.35 67.94 15.63
C PRO A 998 -29.71 67.94 17.01
N ASN A 999 -28.38 67.97 17.05
CA ASN A 999 -27.52 68.00 18.24
C ASN A 999 -27.62 66.77 19.15
N VAL A 1000 -28.22 65.67 18.67
CA VAL A 1000 -28.19 64.36 19.33
C VAL A 1000 -27.17 63.48 18.60
N THR A 1001 -26.25 62.90 19.36
CA THR A 1001 -25.26 61.95 18.82
C THR A 1001 -25.79 60.52 18.92
N LEU A 1002 -25.85 59.83 17.78
CA LEU A 1002 -26.13 58.40 17.74
C LEU A 1002 -24.85 57.59 17.56
N TYR A 1003 -24.77 56.46 18.26
CA TYR A 1003 -23.67 55.52 18.13
C TYR A 1003 -24.09 54.32 17.30
N SER A 1004 -23.25 53.92 16.35
CA SER A 1004 -23.41 52.63 15.70
C SER A 1004 -22.98 51.48 16.63
N PRO A 1005 -23.37 50.23 16.31
CA PRO A 1005 -22.65 49.05 16.78
C PRO A 1005 -21.15 49.13 16.47
N TYR A 1006 -20.35 48.29 17.13
CA TYR A 1006 -18.96 48.07 16.75
C TYR A 1006 -18.88 47.18 15.50
N PHE A 1007 -17.94 47.49 14.63
CA PHE A 1007 -17.63 46.80 13.39
C PHE A 1007 -16.12 46.59 13.27
N PRO A 1008 -15.64 45.54 12.58
CA PRO A 1008 -14.25 45.43 12.19
C PRO A 1008 -13.69 46.71 11.56
N VAL A 1009 -12.45 47.06 11.89
CA VAL A 1009 -11.67 48.02 11.11
C VAL A 1009 -11.61 47.54 9.66
N SER A 1010 -11.70 48.45 8.69
CA SER A 1010 -11.87 48.21 7.24
C SER A 1010 -13.28 47.87 6.73
N THR A 1011 -14.30 47.76 7.59
CA THR A 1011 -15.70 47.70 7.11
C THR A 1011 -16.05 48.96 6.32
N ILE A 1012 -16.61 48.80 5.12
CA ILE A 1012 -17.00 49.93 4.28
C ILE A 1012 -18.40 50.37 4.70
N ILE A 1013 -18.48 51.55 5.31
CA ILE A 1013 -19.77 52.16 5.66
C ILE A 1013 -20.06 53.30 4.70
N GLU A 1014 -21.19 53.21 4.01
CA GLU A 1014 -21.71 54.29 3.16
C GLU A 1014 -22.96 54.89 3.80
N ALA A 1015 -23.14 56.20 3.69
CA ALA A 1015 -24.36 56.86 4.12
C ALA A 1015 -24.83 57.92 3.12
N GLN A 1016 -26.13 58.14 3.08
CA GLN A 1016 -26.77 59.19 2.31
C GLN A 1016 -27.94 59.75 3.10
N GLU A 1017 -27.95 61.07 3.26
CA GLU A 1017 -29.12 61.73 3.82
C GLU A 1017 -30.22 61.78 2.76
N VAL A 1018 -31.42 61.36 3.16
CA VAL A 1018 -32.62 61.52 2.36
C VAL A 1018 -33.06 62.97 2.45
N ALA A 1019 -33.43 63.54 1.30
CA ALA A 1019 -33.85 64.95 1.22
C ALA A 1019 -34.85 65.29 2.35
N PRO A 1020 -34.55 66.31 3.19
CA PRO A 1020 -35.44 66.70 4.28
C PRO A 1020 -36.81 67.12 3.76
N ALA A 1021 -37.84 66.93 4.58
CA ALA A 1021 -39.16 67.44 4.26
C ALA A 1021 -39.11 68.98 4.06
N PRO A 1022 -39.88 69.54 3.10
CA PRO A 1022 -39.97 70.99 2.96
C PRO A 1022 -40.53 71.63 4.23
N ILE A 1023 -39.85 72.67 4.73
CA ILE A 1023 -40.31 73.48 5.87
C ILE A 1023 -40.59 74.88 5.36
N ASP A 1024 -41.78 75.40 5.66
CA ASP A 1024 -42.17 76.75 5.26
C ASP A 1024 -41.19 77.78 5.84
N GLY A 1025 -40.57 78.57 4.95
CA GLY A 1025 -39.59 79.59 5.34
C GLY A 1025 -38.13 79.09 5.41
N VAL A 1026 -37.85 77.84 5.05
CA VAL A 1026 -36.49 77.29 4.98
C VAL A 1026 -36.17 76.80 3.57
N ASN A 1027 -35.08 77.27 3.00
CA ASN A 1027 -34.46 76.70 1.81
C ASN A 1027 -33.27 75.84 2.24
N TRP A 1028 -33.34 74.54 1.96
CA TRP A 1028 -32.27 73.60 2.30
C TRP A 1028 -31.12 73.68 1.28
N GLY A 1029 -29.90 73.87 1.78
CA GLY A 1029 -28.66 73.68 1.03
C GLY A 1029 -28.30 72.21 0.87
N THR A 1030 -27.22 71.93 0.12
CA THR A 1030 -26.67 70.58 0.01
C THR A 1030 -26.08 70.15 1.36
N PRO A 1031 -26.45 68.97 1.89
CA PRO A 1031 -25.89 68.47 3.14
C PRO A 1031 -24.39 68.21 3.02
N THR A 1032 -23.65 68.52 4.08
CA THR A 1032 -22.20 68.27 4.16
C THR A 1032 -21.90 67.28 5.27
N TRP A 1033 -21.09 66.28 4.97
CA TRP A 1033 -20.61 65.29 5.93
C TRP A 1033 -19.16 65.60 6.28
N THR A 1034 -18.81 65.62 7.56
CA THR A 1034 -17.43 65.86 8.00
C THR A 1034 -16.97 64.84 9.04
N VAL A 1035 -15.71 64.42 8.96
CA VAL A 1035 -15.04 63.54 9.93
C VAL A 1035 -13.73 64.20 10.35
N GLY A 1036 -13.49 64.37 11.65
CA GLY A 1036 -12.29 65.07 12.15
C GLY A 1036 -12.11 66.50 11.58
N GLY A 1037 -13.22 67.17 11.21
CA GLY A 1037 -13.21 68.49 10.58
C GLY A 1037 -12.93 68.51 9.07
N GLN A 1038 -12.71 67.36 8.43
CA GLN A 1038 -12.55 67.25 6.97
C GLN A 1038 -13.87 66.88 6.31
N THR A 1039 -14.24 67.56 5.21
CA THR A 1039 -15.47 67.29 4.46
C THR A 1039 -15.30 66.05 3.57
N LEU A 1040 -16.24 65.12 3.68
CA LEU A 1040 -16.34 63.96 2.79
C LEU A 1040 -17.02 64.35 1.49
N VAL A 1041 -16.52 63.79 0.38
CA VAL A 1041 -17.05 64.05 -0.96
C VAL A 1041 -18.01 62.92 -1.34
N PRO A 1042 -19.28 63.20 -1.65
CA PRO A 1042 -20.20 62.19 -2.13
C PRO A 1042 -19.76 61.63 -3.48
N ASP A 1043 -20.01 60.34 -3.69
CA ASP A 1043 -19.78 59.66 -4.96
C ASP A 1043 -20.84 60.03 -6.02
N THR A 1044 -20.76 59.42 -7.20
CA THR A 1044 -21.71 59.63 -8.30
C THR A 1044 -23.15 59.23 -7.98
N ARG A 1045 -23.37 58.43 -6.92
CA ARG A 1045 -24.68 58.00 -6.41
C ARG A 1045 -25.16 58.89 -5.25
N GLY A 1046 -24.35 59.89 -4.85
CA GLY A 1046 -24.64 60.80 -3.76
C GLY A 1046 -24.42 60.19 -2.36
N ARG A 1047 -23.68 59.09 -2.26
CA ARG A 1047 -23.31 58.45 -0.99
C ARG A 1047 -21.94 58.94 -0.55
N VAL A 1048 -21.75 59.11 0.75
CA VAL A 1048 -20.42 59.33 1.34
C VAL A 1048 -19.90 58.02 1.92
N THR A 1049 -18.67 57.65 1.57
CA THR A 1049 -17.94 56.57 2.26
C THR A 1049 -17.31 57.14 3.52
N LEU A 1050 -17.60 56.51 4.64
CA LEU A 1050 -17.16 56.94 5.96
C LEU A 1050 -15.82 56.24 6.26
N PRO A 1051 -14.74 56.97 6.55
CA PRO A 1051 -13.42 56.38 6.75
C PRO A 1051 -13.38 55.58 8.07
N MET A 1052 -13.19 54.27 7.97
CA MET A 1052 -13.08 53.34 9.10
C MET A 1052 -11.63 52.85 9.28
N SER A 1053 -10.69 53.78 9.54
CA SER A 1053 -9.25 53.50 9.72
C SER A 1053 -8.71 53.82 11.13
N GLU A 1054 -7.65 53.12 11.55
CA GLU A 1054 -7.09 53.02 12.92
C GLU A 1054 -6.41 54.27 13.53
N THR A 1055 -6.86 55.50 13.30
CA THR A 1055 -6.01 56.66 13.66
C THR A 1055 -6.22 57.34 15.01
N SER A 1056 -7.00 56.81 15.96
CA SER A 1056 -6.88 57.17 17.40
C SER A 1056 -7.83 56.42 18.34
N THR A 1057 -7.37 56.12 19.56
CA THR A 1057 -8.18 55.67 20.70
C THR A 1057 -8.84 56.84 21.47
N PRO A 1058 -10.11 56.73 21.90
CA PRO A 1058 -11.01 55.59 21.71
C PRO A 1058 -11.51 55.47 20.26
N VAL A 1059 -11.73 54.22 19.81
CA VAL A 1059 -12.05 53.85 18.42
C VAL A 1059 -13.49 54.24 18.03
N THR A 1060 -13.76 55.53 18.01
CA THR A 1060 -15.04 56.09 17.57
C THR A 1060 -14.78 57.17 16.53
N ALA A 1061 -15.22 56.92 15.29
CA ALA A 1061 -15.19 57.92 14.24
C ALA A 1061 -16.32 58.93 14.48
N GLU A 1062 -15.96 60.16 14.84
CA GLU A 1062 -16.93 61.26 15.00
C GLU A 1062 -17.29 61.85 13.63
N VAL A 1063 -18.57 61.71 13.27
CA VAL A 1063 -19.12 62.19 12.00
C VAL A 1063 -20.16 63.26 12.29
N THR A 1064 -20.02 64.41 11.66
CA THR A 1064 -21.03 65.46 11.69
C THR A 1064 -21.72 65.56 10.33
N LEU A 1065 -23.04 65.45 10.32
CA LEU A 1065 -23.88 65.73 9.16
C LEU A 1065 -24.54 67.09 9.33
N THR A 1066 -24.17 68.06 8.50
CA THR A 1066 -24.65 69.43 8.59
C THR A 1066 -25.59 69.76 7.44
N ASN A 1067 -26.79 70.24 7.74
CA ASN A 1067 -27.67 70.89 6.77
C ASN A 1067 -27.67 72.39 6.97
N VAL A 1068 -27.51 73.13 5.87
CA VAL A 1068 -27.66 74.59 5.89
C VAL A 1068 -29.12 74.91 5.57
N ALA A 1069 -29.82 75.53 6.51
CA ALA A 1069 -31.15 76.09 6.40
C ALA A 1069 -31.03 77.60 6.15
N ASP A 1070 -31.34 78.06 4.95
CA ASP A 1070 -31.31 79.49 4.59
C ASP A 1070 -32.73 80.08 4.54
N ALA A 1071 -32.89 81.33 4.98
CA ALA A 1071 -34.14 82.07 4.85
C ALA A 1071 -34.39 82.51 3.39
N PRO A 1072 -35.64 82.51 2.89
CA PRO A 1072 -35.96 82.95 1.54
C PRO A 1072 -35.65 84.43 1.33
N ARG A 1073 -34.70 84.73 0.43
CA ARG A 1073 -34.36 86.11 0.06
C ARG A 1073 -35.32 86.65 -1.00
N PRO A 1074 -35.76 87.93 -0.93
CA PRO A 1074 -36.60 88.54 -1.96
C PRO A 1074 -35.83 88.75 -3.28
N PRO A 1075 -36.51 88.69 -4.45
CA PRO A 1075 -35.85 88.77 -5.75
C PRO A 1075 -35.21 90.13 -6.00
N THR A 1076 -33.96 90.13 -6.45
CA THR A 1076 -33.20 91.34 -6.83
C THR A 1076 -33.53 91.80 -8.26
N PRO A 1077 -33.66 93.11 -8.55
CA PRO A 1077 -33.89 93.62 -9.91
C PRO A 1077 -32.60 93.75 -10.74
N LEU A 1078 -32.74 93.56 -12.06
CA LEU A 1078 -31.70 93.62 -13.10
C LEU A 1078 -30.92 94.95 -13.15
N PRO A 1079 -29.62 94.97 -13.53
CA PRO A 1079 -28.84 96.20 -13.65
C PRO A 1079 -28.93 96.82 -15.05
N ALA A 1080 -29.15 98.14 -15.11
CA ALA A 1080 -28.96 98.98 -16.29
C ALA A 1080 -27.97 100.11 -16.00
N THR A 1081 -27.13 100.37 -16.99
CA THR A 1081 -25.90 101.16 -17.03
C THR A 1081 -26.02 102.65 -16.67
N GLY A 1082 -24.96 103.21 -16.08
CA GLY A 1082 -24.45 104.50 -16.53
C GLY A 1082 -24.00 105.50 -15.44
N GLY A 1083 -22.74 105.95 -15.57
CA GLY A 1083 -22.33 107.30 -15.15
C GLY A 1083 -21.58 107.37 -13.81
N GLY A 1084 -20.28 107.61 -13.88
CA GLY A 1084 -19.41 107.77 -12.72
C GLY A 1084 -19.40 109.18 -12.13
N ALA A 1085 -18.75 109.32 -10.97
CA ALA A 1085 -17.97 110.47 -10.54
C ALA A 1085 -17.46 110.26 -9.10
N VAL A 1086 -16.13 110.22 -8.97
CA VAL A 1086 -15.26 110.90 -7.99
C VAL A 1086 -15.75 111.16 -6.52
N SER A 1087 -14.99 110.55 -5.59
CA SER A 1087 -14.57 110.90 -4.19
C SER A 1087 -14.74 112.36 -3.69
N PRO A 1088 -14.68 112.71 -2.36
CA PRO A 1088 -13.69 112.25 -1.34
C PRO A 1088 -14.05 112.30 0.19
N LEU A 1089 -13.04 111.97 1.04
CA LEU A 1089 -12.75 112.29 2.47
C LEU A 1089 -12.82 111.08 3.47
N VAL A 1090 -11.74 110.37 3.88
CA VAL A 1090 -10.48 110.71 4.63
C VAL A 1090 -10.73 110.83 6.17
N PRO A 1091 -9.85 110.47 7.16
CA PRO A 1091 -8.42 110.05 7.13
C PRO A 1091 -7.89 108.93 8.09
N LEU A 1092 -6.63 108.52 7.80
CA LEU A 1092 -5.45 108.10 8.65
C LEU A 1092 -5.56 106.89 9.61
N GLY A 1093 -4.57 106.00 9.74
CA GLY A 1093 -3.17 105.88 9.25
C GLY A 1093 -2.62 104.49 9.67
N ALA A 1094 -1.44 103.98 9.32
CA ALA A 1094 -0.24 104.53 8.69
C ALA A 1094 0.65 103.36 8.18
N LEU A 1095 1.34 103.58 7.03
CA LEU A 1095 2.73 103.23 6.65
C LEU A 1095 3.32 101.84 7.07
N THR A 1096 3.99 101.03 6.24
CA THR A 1096 5.08 101.37 5.29
C THR A 1096 5.54 100.16 4.43
N ALA A 1097 5.85 100.42 3.13
CA ALA A 1097 6.92 99.90 2.21
C ALA A 1097 7.26 98.37 2.10
N ILE A 1098 7.13 97.71 0.93
CA ILE A 1098 8.03 97.64 -0.27
C ILE A 1098 9.36 96.91 0.07
N ALA A 1099 9.92 95.89 -0.61
CA ALA A 1099 9.96 95.44 -2.02
C ALA A 1099 10.47 93.98 -2.10
N LEU A 1100 10.01 93.20 -3.07
CA LEU A 1100 10.76 92.67 -4.23
C LEU A 1100 11.87 91.62 -3.94
N GLY A 1101 11.74 90.42 -4.51
CA GLY A 1101 12.84 89.45 -4.57
C GLY A 1101 12.45 88.16 -5.27
N ALA A 1102 12.68 88.10 -6.57
CA ALA A 1102 12.42 86.94 -7.42
C ALA A 1102 13.46 85.82 -7.23
N PHE A 1103 13.05 84.60 -7.63
CA PHE A 1103 13.86 83.53 -8.25
C PHE A 1103 14.84 82.73 -7.35
N LEU A 1104 14.62 81.41 -7.23
CA LEU A 1104 15.49 80.33 -7.78
C LEU A 1104 15.22 78.94 -7.13
N THR A 1105 14.83 78.02 -8.03
CA THR A 1105 15.20 76.60 -8.18
C THR A 1105 16.23 75.89 -7.25
N VAL A 1106 15.86 74.64 -6.90
CA VAL A 1106 16.60 73.36 -7.10
C VAL A 1106 17.39 72.66 -5.95
N ARG A 1107 17.01 71.37 -5.77
CA ARG A 1107 17.75 70.13 -5.38
C ARG A 1107 18.10 69.76 -3.92
N ARG A 1108 17.55 68.58 -3.55
CA ARG A 1108 18.18 67.32 -3.04
C ARG A 1108 19.28 67.38 -1.95
N SER A 1109 19.04 66.64 -0.86
CA SER A 1109 19.96 65.67 -0.21
C SER A 1109 19.17 64.83 0.82
N ARG A 1110 19.11 63.48 0.71
CA ARG A 1110 20.01 62.48 1.37
C ARG A 1110 20.11 62.73 2.90
N ARG A 1111 19.60 61.87 3.79
CA ARG A 1111 19.90 60.44 4.15
C ARG A 1111 20.31 60.44 5.64
N VAL A 1112 19.91 59.39 6.37
CA VAL A 1112 20.70 58.66 7.42
C VAL A 1112 20.57 59.08 8.90
N HIS A 1113 19.92 58.19 9.67
CA HIS A 1113 20.38 57.45 10.87
C HIS A 1113 19.71 57.63 12.24
N ARG A 1114 19.59 56.46 12.89
CA ARG A 1114 19.42 56.10 14.32
C ARG A 1114 17.97 56.13 14.82
N MET A 1115 17.44 55.09 15.48
CA MET A 1115 18.00 53.88 16.13
C MET A 1115 17.20 52.65 15.71
#